data_AF-A0A7W8VBA2-F1
#
_entry.id   AF-A0A7W8VBA2-F1
#
_cell.length_a   1.000
_cell.length_b   1.000
_cell.length_c   1.000
_cell.angle_alpha   90.00
_cell.angle_beta   90.00
_cell.angle_gamma   90.00
#
_symmetry.space_group_name_H-M   'P 1'
#
loop_
_entity.id
_entity.type
_entity.pdbx_description
1 polymer ?
#
loop_
_entity_poly.entity_id
_entity_poly.type
_entity_poly.pdbx_seq_one_letter_code
_entity_poly.pdbx_strand_id
1 'polypeptide(L)'
;MKLTLPPVLGIDVKFAKGTVKQLTEASRTLEAQMTRFTLPSAAGWMFETAVGEIIYLFQRVPVEAEIPSDGAVMVGHIPEAAEEIDLQNAKWIPRNRAIVGNPVAEALDSWRNAFKYIGEDEAGLGKIGLRKPQIGALHAIHAHWSTTSNVATVVMPTGTGKTETMLATLVTARCPRLLVLVPTDALRRQIAEKFYSLGILKYPDCIVLDQAAARPVVGTLTKLPATPDEVDEFFSQCNVVVTTSALAGLCSPDVQDRMAEQCSHLFIDEAHHAEAPTWKQFKSFFKTRERPILQFTATPFREDGLPLDGKIVYVYPLRMAQSEGYFRSIRFRNVFEFSTPRADVEIAKAVVNELQKDATGLHVAMARVATKARAAEVLEIYRSIGQYNPVMLHSAMSAKEANASRRLLDCGQSRIVVCVDMLGEGFDMPELKIAAFHDLKKSLAITLQLAGRFTRVRKDLGDPVFIANTADVNLREELRTLYSQDPDWNLLLPGLSEGAIDQEVEAQEFLAGFVGQLDDIPLHEIHPSASMVVYRTRCATWKPENYRKAFRGGSKDERIYPILNASEHTLVVLAPRRQGVPWTDIASVESIVWELCIAVWDQPRALLYIHGSTNTGTYTDFAKALCGDDASLVVAPDVFRVMAGINRLMLTNVGLNEQIGRQIRYTGRMGPDVGARLSEATLGTSTKAVLAGVGFSRGEQTSIGAGRRGRVWSNMRLRVSHFSEWCKQAGKKIANVEIDPEEVLKGTLIPRMVMARPSSVAVGVDWPVELIDFNESGTAFYFDYVTEVFMTHVGIELVECSATAPLILRIFTEGREVKVRLKFLGSGATADFAFLYEGSDRAQIRRGKTVDLCAFLTEFPPTIWFADGSRLDGNMHTELRTGSTLFPRDRLEVLDWTDIDIKKESQREERRKDSVQYRTIDVLKDRYAYDVLFDDDGAGEAADIVGIALDDPSAPKLITVDLVHCKYSGGSTAGARIDDMYVVCGQAQRSVMWLHNQDRRTDLFVHLLKREASRIDEGRPSRIEVGSRDRLALIRDISRTCAVTLRVFIVQPGLSRTDAAEHQLALLGVTEKFLASVEFPVGGIVPVSA
;
A
#
# COMPACT_ATOMS: atom_id res chain seq x y z
N MET A 1 -38.22 -5.24 -45.94
CA MET A 1 -37.01 -4.44 -45.60
C MET A 1 -36.89 -4.36 -44.09
N LYS A 2 -35.68 -4.16 -43.54
CA LYS A 2 -35.53 -3.92 -42.10
C LYS A 2 -35.74 -2.44 -41.79
N LEU A 3 -36.54 -2.16 -40.79
CA LEU A 3 -36.86 -0.83 -40.31
C LEU A 3 -36.45 -0.73 -38.84
N THR A 4 -35.49 0.15 -38.53
CA THR A 4 -35.12 0.45 -37.14
C THR A 4 -35.88 1.68 -36.67
N LEU A 5 -36.71 1.53 -35.64
CA LEU A 5 -37.52 2.59 -35.08
C LEU A 5 -36.81 3.29 -33.92
N PRO A 6 -37.02 4.62 -33.74
CA PRO A 6 -36.53 5.34 -32.58
C PRO A 6 -37.28 4.91 -31.32
N PRO A 7 -36.67 5.08 -30.13
CA PRO A 7 -37.34 4.76 -28.87
C PRO A 7 -38.59 5.63 -28.67
N VAL A 8 -39.59 5.07 -27.98
CA VAL A 8 -40.79 5.81 -27.56
C VAL A 8 -40.55 6.33 -26.15
N LEU A 9 -40.56 7.66 -26.02
CA LEU A 9 -40.34 8.35 -24.76
C LEU A 9 -41.68 8.70 -24.11
N GLY A 10 -41.85 8.35 -22.85
CA GLY A 10 -43.00 8.79 -22.04
C GLY A 10 -42.80 10.22 -21.54
N ILE A 11 -41.56 10.55 -21.17
CA ILE A 11 -41.13 11.88 -20.71
C ILE A 11 -39.77 12.18 -21.35
N ASP A 12 -39.57 13.38 -21.87
CA ASP A 12 -38.26 13.93 -22.28
C ASP A 12 -38.26 15.45 -22.06
N VAL A 13 -38.03 15.86 -20.80
CA VAL A 13 -38.10 17.26 -20.38
C VAL A 13 -36.71 17.73 -19.96
N LYS A 14 -36.33 18.91 -20.46
CA LYS A 14 -35.07 19.57 -20.11
C LYS A 14 -35.34 20.70 -19.11
N PHE A 15 -34.79 20.57 -17.91
CA PHE A 15 -34.82 21.58 -16.87
C PHE A 15 -33.52 22.41 -16.87
N ALA A 16 -33.52 23.53 -16.13
CA ALA A 16 -32.32 24.34 -15.95
C ALA A 16 -31.16 23.54 -15.31
N LYS A 17 -31.49 22.58 -14.43
CA LYS A 17 -30.54 21.82 -13.60
C LYS A 17 -30.17 20.44 -14.15
N GLY A 18 -30.91 19.95 -15.15
CA GLY A 18 -30.73 18.59 -15.65
C GLY A 18 -31.80 18.18 -16.64
N THR A 19 -31.92 16.87 -16.85
CA THR A 19 -32.92 16.27 -17.76
C THR A 19 -33.73 15.23 -17.02
N VAL A 20 -35.04 15.18 -17.26
CA VAL A 20 -35.94 14.15 -16.74
C VAL A 20 -36.48 13.36 -17.93
N LYS A 21 -36.28 12.04 -17.91
CA LYS A 21 -36.63 11.16 -19.01
C LYS A 21 -37.30 9.88 -18.55
N GLN A 22 -38.18 9.33 -19.38
CA GLN A 22 -38.75 8.00 -19.19
C GLN A 22 -38.82 7.26 -20.52
N LEU A 23 -38.31 6.03 -20.53
CA LEU A 23 -38.37 5.14 -21.70
C LEU A 23 -39.62 4.25 -21.62
N THR A 24 -40.55 4.43 -22.55
CA THR A 24 -41.73 3.55 -22.64
C THR A 24 -41.37 2.32 -23.46
N GLU A 25 -40.84 2.51 -24.67
CA GLU A 25 -40.40 1.43 -25.55
C GLU A 25 -38.98 1.70 -26.05
N ALA A 26 -38.13 0.67 -25.99
CA ALA A 26 -36.78 0.76 -26.53
C ALA A 26 -36.81 0.81 -28.07
N SER A 27 -35.74 1.30 -28.69
CA SER A 27 -35.56 1.18 -30.12
C SER A 27 -35.64 -0.29 -30.54
N ARG A 28 -36.33 -0.57 -31.65
CA ARG A 28 -36.49 -1.93 -32.17
C ARG A 28 -36.30 -1.94 -33.68
N THR A 29 -35.70 -3.03 -34.17
CA THR A 29 -35.61 -3.32 -35.60
C THR A 29 -36.63 -4.39 -35.96
N LEU A 30 -37.41 -4.13 -37.00
CA LEU A 30 -38.48 -5.02 -37.44
C LEU A 30 -38.53 -5.11 -38.96
N GLU A 31 -39.19 -6.14 -39.46
CA GLU A 31 -39.46 -6.28 -40.88
C GLU A 31 -40.75 -5.55 -41.26
N ALA A 32 -40.66 -4.69 -42.27
CA ALA A 32 -41.80 -3.95 -42.79
C ALA A 32 -41.81 -3.92 -44.33
N GLN A 33 -43.01 -3.76 -44.88
CA GLN A 33 -43.25 -3.39 -46.27
C GLN A 33 -43.38 -1.87 -46.37
N MET A 34 -42.60 -1.25 -47.25
CA MET A 34 -42.62 0.19 -47.47
C MET A 34 -43.43 0.52 -48.72
N THR A 35 -44.39 1.43 -48.57
CA THR A 35 -45.20 1.96 -49.67
C THR A 35 -45.19 3.48 -49.63
N ARG A 36 -45.30 4.11 -50.81
CA ARG A 36 -45.32 5.58 -50.88
C ARG A 36 -46.68 6.08 -50.38
N PHE A 37 -46.66 7.09 -49.51
CA PHE A 37 -47.88 7.64 -48.92
C PHE A 37 -47.86 9.17 -48.97
N THR A 38 -48.94 9.79 -49.43
CA THR A 38 -49.01 11.25 -49.64
C THR A 38 -50.30 11.83 -49.10
N LEU A 39 -50.16 12.84 -48.27
CA LEU A 39 -51.23 13.75 -47.82
C LEU A 39 -51.16 15.05 -48.63
N PRO A 40 -52.26 15.82 -48.72
CA PRO A 40 -52.24 17.16 -49.31
C PRO A 40 -51.16 18.07 -48.69
N SER A 41 -50.95 17.98 -47.38
CA SER A 41 -49.96 18.78 -46.65
C SER A 41 -48.54 18.19 -46.61
N ALA A 42 -48.34 16.89 -46.84
CA ALA A 42 -47.02 16.25 -46.71
C ALA A 42 -46.88 14.95 -47.52
N ALA A 43 -45.70 14.75 -48.11
CA ALA A 43 -45.32 13.49 -48.74
C ALA A 43 -44.45 12.65 -47.80
N GLY A 44 -44.62 11.33 -47.86
CA GLY A 44 -43.96 10.40 -46.96
C GLY A 44 -44.06 8.94 -47.42
N TRP A 45 -43.91 8.06 -46.46
CA TRP A 45 -43.90 6.61 -46.62
C TRP A 45 -44.78 5.96 -45.55
N MET A 46 -45.45 4.88 -45.91
CA MET A 46 -46.17 4.01 -45.00
C MET A 46 -45.40 2.70 -44.89
N PHE A 47 -45.12 2.30 -43.66
CA PHE A 47 -44.51 1.03 -43.31
C PHE A 47 -45.57 0.15 -42.64
N GLU A 48 -45.78 -1.04 -43.20
CA GLU A 48 -46.64 -2.06 -42.61
C GLU A 48 -45.77 -3.23 -42.13
N THR A 49 -45.82 -3.52 -40.83
CA THR A 49 -45.04 -4.61 -40.22
C THR A 49 -45.71 -5.97 -40.44
N ALA A 50 -44.95 -7.06 -40.28
CA ALA A 50 -45.49 -8.43 -40.39
C ALA A 50 -46.62 -8.75 -39.36
N VAL A 51 -46.74 -7.97 -38.29
CA VAL A 51 -47.79 -8.10 -37.26
C VAL A 51 -48.93 -7.09 -37.45
N GLY A 52 -48.98 -6.39 -38.58
CA GLY A 52 -50.07 -5.46 -38.94
C GLY A 52 -49.97 -4.07 -38.30
N GLU A 53 -48.86 -3.75 -37.63
CA GLU A 53 -48.60 -2.37 -37.17
C GLU A 53 -48.30 -1.45 -38.36
N ILE A 54 -48.97 -0.30 -38.43
CA ILE A 54 -48.81 0.70 -39.49
C ILE A 54 -48.06 1.93 -38.95
N ILE A 55 -47.02 2.37 -39.68
CA ILE A 55 -46.17 3.51 -39.31
C ILE A 55 -46.02 4.43 -40.51
N TYR A 56 -46.39 5.69 -40.35
CA TYR A 56 -46.24 6.73 -41.36
C TYR A 56 -45.01 7.59 -41.07
N LEU A 57 -44.16 7.81 -42.06
CA LEU A 57 -43.01 8.70 -41.98
C LEU A 57 -43.13 9.84 -42.99
N PHE A 58 -43.13 11.08 -42.52
CA PHE A 58 -43.16 12.27 -43.36
C PHE A 58 -41.85 13.05 -43.28
N GLN A 59 -41.49 13.75 -44.36
CA GLN A 59 -40.31 14.63 -44.36
C GLN A 59 -40.52 15.91 -43.53
N ARG A 60 -41.78 16.30 -43.30
CA ARG A 60 -42.20 17.44 -42.48
C ARG A 60 -43.47 17.08 -41.71
N VAL A 61 -43.72 17.77 -40.60
CA VAL A 61 -44.95 17.60 -39.80
C VAL A 61 -46.18 17.89 -40.68
N PRO A 62 -47.09 16.92 -40.87
CA PRO A 62 -48.35 17.15 -41.59
C PRO A 62 -49.31 18.05 -40.82
N VAL A 63 -50.32 18.62 -41.49
CA VAL A 63 -51.41 19.36 -40.81
C VAL A 63 -52.20 18.39 -39.93
N GLU A 64 -52.49 18.78 -38.68
CA GLU A 64 -53.04 17.89 -37.65
C GLU A 64 -54.34 17.16 -38.08
N ALA A 65 -55.21 17.84 -38.81
CA ALA A 65 -56.47 17.28 -39.32
C ALA A 65 -56.28 16.21 -40.42
N GLU A 66 -55.10 16.11 -41.02
CA GLU A 66 -54.78 15.16 -42.10
C GLU A 66 -53.97 13.94 -41.61
N ILE A 67 -53.58 13.92 -40.33
CA ILE A 67 -52.76 12.85 -39.76
C ILE A 67 -53.58 11.53 -39.69
N PRO A 68 -53.10 10.41 -40.26
CA PRO A 68 -53.79 9.14 -40.22
C PRO A 68 -54.08 8.62 -38.80
N SER A 69 -55.28 8.07 -38.60
CA SER A 69 -55.78 7.61 -37.29
C SER A 69 -55.62 6.10 -37.04
N ASP A 70 -55.12 5.37 -38.02
CA ASP A 70 -54.88 3.92 -38.05
C ASP A 70 -53.41 3.52 -37.80
N GLY A 71 -52.46 4.42 -37.97
CA GLY A 71 -51.02 4.15 -37.72
C GLY A 71 -50.27 5.22 -36.94
N ALA A 72 -49.13 4.84 -36.36
CA ALA A 72 -48.24 5.78 -35.67
C ALA A 72 -47.54 6.69 -36.68
N VAL A 73 -47.25 7.94 -36.31
CA VAL A 73 -46.70 8.93 -37.26
C VAL A 73 -45.36 9.47 -36.78
N MET A 74 -44.43 9.64 -37.72
CA MET A 74 -43.08 10.10 -37.49
C MET A 74 -42.67 11.16 -38.50
N VAL A 75 -41.70 12.00 -38.11
CA VAL A 75 -41.01 12.93 -39.00
C VAL A 75 -39.54 12.57 -39.09
N GLY A 76 -39.04 12.42 -40.31
CA GLY A 76 -37.65 12.07 -40.57
C GLY A 76 -37.36 11.98 -42.07
N HIS A 77 -36.09 11.86 -42.41
CA HIS A 77 -35.64 11.69 -43.78
C HIS A 77 -35.15 10.26 -44.00
N ILE A 78 -35.48 9.69 -45.15
CA ILE A 78 -34.90 8.43 -45.62
C ILE A 78 -34.19 8.63 -46.95
N PRO A 79 -33.06 7.93 -47.18
CA PRO A 79 -32.47 7.81 -48.52
C PRO A 79 -33.42 7.03 -49.44
N GLU A 80 -33.52 7.39 -50.73
CA GLU A 80 -34.27 6.59 -51.70
C GLU A 80 -33.55 5.25 -51.94
N ALA A 81 -34.31 4.14 -51.88
CA ALA A 81 -33.90 2.76 -52.21
C ALA A 81 -32.85 2.09 -51.28
N ALA A 82 -33.10 2.03 -49.96
CA ALA A 82 -32.30 1.24 -49.01
C ALA A 82 -32.99 -0.08 -48.60
N GLU A 83 -32.23 -1.19 -48.55
CA GLU A 83 -32.70 -2.49 -48.04
C GLU A 83 -32.92 -2.51 -46.51
N GLU A 84 -32.18 -1.63 -45.80
CA GLU A 84 -32.33 -1.35 -44.38
C GLU A 84 -32.52 0.17 -44.20
N ILE A 85 -33.55 0.56 -43.46
CA ILE A 85 -33.85 1.96 -43.12
C ILE A 85 -33.68 2.15 -41.62
N ASP A 86 -32.77 3.05 -41.24
CA ASP A 86 -32.54 3.45 -39.86
C ASP A 86 -33.24 4.79 -39.55
N LEU A 87 -34.31 4.73 -38.76
CA LEU A 87 -35.08 5.89 -38.30
C LEU A 87 -34.75 6.31 -36.87
N GLN A 88 -33.63 5.88 -36.28
CA GLN A 88 -33.28 6.23 -34.89
C GLN A 88 -33.25 7.74 -34.60
N ASN A 89 -33.00 8.58 -35.63
CA ASN A 89 -33.00 10.04 -35.51
C ASN A 89 -34.34 10.70 -35.87
N ALA A 90 -35.32 9.91 -36.33
CA ALA A 90 -36.66 10.41 -36.62
C ALA A 90 -37.44 10.65 -35.32
N LYS A 91 -38.43 11.54 -35.38
CA LYS A 91 -39.23 11.95 -34.21
C LYS A 91 -40.64 11.42 -34.33
N TRP A 92 -41.11 10.74 -33.28
CA TRP A 92 -42.52 10.41 -33.13
C TRP A 92 -43.36 11.69 -33.03
N ILE A 93 -44.42 11.78 -33.83
CA ILE A 93 -45.47 12.78 -33.63
C ILE A 93 -46.41 12.21 -32.56
N PRO A 94 -46.55 12.86 -31.39
CA PRO A 94 -47.50 12.40 -30.40
C PRO A 94 -48.89 12.44 -31.02
N ARG A 95 -49.61 11.30 -31.04
CA ARG A 95 -51.07 11.38 -31.01
C ARG A 95 -51.42 12.14 -29.73
N ASN A 96 -52.51 12.91 -29.74
CA ASN A 96 -53.08 13.61 -28.58
C ASN A 96 -53.47 12.63 -27.44
N ARG A 97 -52.52 11.85 -26.92
CA ARG A 97 -52.52 11.35 -25.57
C ARG A 97 -52.00 12.52 -24.75
N ALA A 98 -52.93 13.30 -24.23
CA ALA A 98 -52.68 13.91 -22.93
C ALA A 98 -52.05 12.82 -22.05
N ILE A 99 -50.97 13.13 -21.35
CA ILE A 99 -50.45 12.24 -20.30
C ILE A 99 -51.56 12.21 -19.24
N VAL A 100 -52.53 11.31 -19.41
CA VAL A 100 -53.63 11.09 -18.47
C VAL A 100 -53.07 10.19 -17.39
N GLY A 101 -52.32 10.76 -16.46
CA GLY A 101 -51.74 9.99 -15.36
C GLY A 101 -50.51 10.63 -14.72
N ASN A 102 -50.04 10.02 -13.63
CA ASN A 102 -48.80 10.35 -12.96
C ASN A 102 -47.79 9.23 -13.25
N PRO A 103 -46.87 9.39 -14.23
CA PRO A 103 -45.99 8.31 -14.68
C PRO A 103 -45.08 7.75 -13.57
N VAL A 104 -44.78 8.56 -12.55
CA VAL A 104 -44.04 8.13 -11.36
C VAL A 104 -44.84 7.10 -10.56
N ALA A 105 -46.14 7.35 -10.36
CA ALA A 105 -47.04 6.45 -9.65
C ALA A 105 -47.32 5.17 -10.47
N GLU A 106 -47.53 5.31 -11.79
CA GLU A 106 -47.73 4.18 -12.69
C GLU A 106 -46.54 3.22 -12.68
N ALA A 107 -45.31 3.75 -12.69
CA ALA A 107 -44.11 2.92 -12.55
C ALA A 107 -44.12 2.14 -11.23
N LEU A 108 -44.35 2.81 -10.09
CA LEU A 108 -44.35 2.18 -8.76
C LEU A 108 -45.43 1.11 -8.58
N ASP A 109 -46.60 1.32 -9.17
CA ASP A 109 -47.70 0.36 -9.11
C ASP A 109 -47.44 -0.84 -10.03
N SER A 110 -46.87 -0.61 -11.21
CA SER A 110 -46.52 -1.68 -12.16
C SER A 110 -45.46 -2.65 -11.62
N TRP A 111 -44.64 -2.24 -10.65
CA TRP A 111 -43.62 -3.09 -10.05
C TRP A 111 -44.16 -4.09 -9.03
N ARG A 112 -45.40 -3.87 -8.55
CA ARG A 112 -46.03 -4.76 -7.57
C ARG A 112 -46.20 -6.15 -8.17
N ASN A 113 -45.63 -7.16 -7.52
CA ASN A 113 -45.67 -8.57 -7.94
C ASN A 113 -45.05 -8.85 -9.33
N ALA A 114 -44.35 -7.89 -9.94
CA ALA A 114 -43.76 -8.06 -11.27
C ALA A 114 -42.37 -8.71 -11.24
N PHE A 115 -41.70 -8.72 -10.09
CA PHE A 115 -40.36 -9.27 -9.93
C PHE A 115 -40.39 -10.72 -9.45
N LYS A 116 -39.58 -11.58 -10.06
CA LYS A 116 -39.44 -13.01 -9.75
C LYS A 116 -38.00 -13.31 -9.32
N TYR A 117 -37.84 -13.91 -8.15
CA TYR A 117 -36.55 -14.36 -7.64
C TYR A 117 -36.16 -15.69 -8.30
N ILE A 118 -35.73 -15.64 -9.57
CA ILE A 118 -35.32 -16.82 -10.33
C ILE A 118 -33.80 -16.74 -10.56
N GLY A 119 -33.08 -17.75 -10.12
CA GLY A 119 -31.63 -17.87 -10.35
C GLY A 119 -31.29 -18.18 -11.80
N GLU A 120 -30.06 -17.89 -12.23
CA GLU A 120 -29.59 -18.25 -13.57
C GLU A 120 -29.60 -19.78 -13.83
N ASP A 121 -29.37 -20.59 -12.79
CA ASP A 121 -29.44 -22.06 -12.85
C ASP A 121 -30.89 -22.56 -13.08
N GLU A 122 -31.89 -21.78 -12.67
CA GLU A 122 -33.31 -22.11 -12.77
C GLU A 122 -33.98 -21.55 -14.02
N ALA A 123 -33.37 -20.54 -14.67
CA ALA A 123 -34.00 -19.80 -15.76
C ALA A 123 -34.20 -20.64 -17.03
N GLY A 124 -33.41 -21.69 -17.21
CA GLY A 124 -33.42 -22.53 -18.40
C GLY A 124 -32.56 -22.00 -19.54
N LEU A 125 -32.30 -22.85 -20.54
CA LEU A 125 -31.44 -22.54 -21.69
C LEU A 125 -31.93 -21.31 -22.47
N GLY A 126 -31.02 -20.35 -22.67
CA GLY A 126 -31.30 -19.13 -23.44
C GLY A 126 -32.07 -18.05 -22.68
N LYS A 127 -32.42 -18.28 -21.41
CA LYS A 127 -33.07 -17.28 -20.55
C LYS A 127 -32.09 -16.68 -19.54
N ILE A 128 -32.37 -15.45 -19.14
CA ILE A 128 -31.54 -14.68 -18.21
C ILE A 128 -32.25 -14.65 -16.85
N GLY A 129 -31.62 -15.27 -15.85
CA GLY A 129 -31.98 -15.20 -14.43
C GLY A 129 -31.04 -14.30 -13.64
N LEU A 130 -31.25 -14.22 -12.33
CA LEU A 130 -30.35 -13.54 -11.39
C LEU A 130 -29.11 -14.39 -11.14
N ARG A 131 -27.94 -13.76 -11.19
CA ARG A 131 -26.69 -14.39 -10.73
C ARG A 131 -26.75 -14.63 -9.23
N LYS A 132 -26.05 -15.65 -8.74
CA LYS A 132 -25.90 -15.95 -7.30
C LYS A 132 -25.53 -14.73 -6.44
N PRO A 133 -24.55 -13.88 -6.81
CA PRO A 133 -24.25 -12.66 -6.05
C PRO A 133 -25.41 -11.66 -6.01
N GLN A 134 -26.24 -11.60 -7.06
CA GLN A 134 -27.37 -10.67 -7.13
C GLN A 134 -28.51 -11.12 -6.22
N ILE A 135 -28.89 -12.40 -6.28
CA ILE A 135 -29.96 -12.94 -5.43
C ILE A 135 -29.57 -12.91 -3.94
N GLY A 136 -28.33 -13.28 -3.61
CA GLY A 136 -27.80 -13.21 -2.25
C GLY A 136 -27.81 -11.80 -1.69
N ALA A 137 -27.33 -10.82 -2.47
CA ALA A 137 -27.37 -9.41 -2.08
C ALA A 137 -28.80 -8.90 -1.84
N LEU A 138 -29.76 -9.23 -2.73
CA LEU A 138 -31.15 -8.82 -2.56
C LEU A 138 -31.74 -9.34 -1.25
N HIS A 139 -31.53 -10.62 -0.93
CA HIS A 139 -32.00 -11.19 0.34
C HIS A 139 -31.35 -10.54 1.56
N ALA A 140 -30.04 -10.28 1.52
CA ALA A 140 -29.33 -9.61 2.60
C ALA A 140 -29.83 -8.17 2.83
N ILE A 141 -30.07 -7.42 1.75
CA ILE A 141 -30.62 -6.06 1.80
C ILE A 141 -32.01 -6.07 2.46
N HIS A 142 -32.92 -6.93 2.00
CA HIS A 142 -34.27 -7.01 2.55
C HIS A 142 -34.28 -7.49 4.00
N ALA A 143 -33.43 -8.45 4.37
CA ALA A 143 -33.28 -8.90 5.75
C ALA A 143 -32.80 -7.76 6.67
N HIS A 144 -31.80 -6.99 6.24
CA HIS A 144 -31.31 -5.85 7.01
C HIS A 144 -32.40 -4.78 7.18
N TRP A 145 -33.05 -4.37 6.09
CA TRP A 145 -34.13 -3.38 6.13
C TRP A 145 -35.39 -3.83 6.86
N SER A 146 -35.58 -5.13 7.10
CA SER A 146 -36.66 -5.64 7.95
C SER A 146 -36.44 -5.39 9.44
N THR A 147 -35.19 -5.12 9.86
CA THR A 147 -34.82 -4.96 11.27
C THR A 147 -34.24 -3.59 11.61
N THR A 148 -33.69 -2.86 10.64
CA THR A 148 -33.05 -1.56 10.85
C THR A 148 -32.98 -0.73 9.57
N SER A 149 -33.01 0.60 9.70
CA SER A 149 -32.75 1.57 8.62
C SER A 149 -31.29 2.05 8.57
N ASN A 150 -30.41 1.49 9.41
CA ASN A 150 -28.98 1.82 9.42
C ASN A 150 -28.32 1.58 8.05
N VAL A 151 -27.22 2.28 7.79
CA VAL A 151 -26.45 2.18 6.54
C VAL A 151 -26.05 0.73 6.29
N ALA A 152 -26.39 0.22 5.11
CA ALA A 152 -26.05 -1.12 4.64
C ALA A 152 -25.00 -1.05 3.53
N THR A 153 -24.00 -1.92 3.59
CA THR A 153 -22.93 -2.01 2.59
C THR A 153 -22.93 -3.38 1.93
N VAL A 154 -22.98 -3.38 0.61
CA VAL A 154 -22.89 -4.57 -0.23
C VAL A 154 -21.56 -4.55 -0.98
N VAL A 155 -20.73 -5.57 -0.72
CA VAL A 155 -19.42 -5.75 -1.33
C VAL A 155 -19.52 -6.80 -2.42
N MET A 156 -19.37 -6.37 -3.67
CA MET A 156 -19.47 -7.23 -4.85
C MET A 156 -18.31 -6.96 -5.80
N PRO A 157 -17.54 -7.99 -6.22
CA PRO A 157 -16.48 -7.83 -7.20
C PRO A 157 -16.99 -7.23 -8.50
N THR A 158 -16.15 -6.43 -9.15
CA THR A 158 -16.43 -5.84 -10.45
C THR A 158 -16.77 -6.93 -11.48
N GLY A 159 -17.84 -6.71 -12.25
CA GLY A 159 -18.33 -7.67 -13.26
C GLY A 159 -19.39 -8.66 -12.77
N THR A 160 -19.64 -8.77 -11.45
CA THR A 160 -20.67 -9.67 -10.89
C THR A 160 -22.12 -9.15 -11.01
N GLY A 161 -22.31 -7.89 -11.43
CA GLY A 161 -23.63 -7.30 -11.69
C GLY A 161 -24.14 -6.36 -10.59
N LYS A 162 -23.24 -5.61 -9.97
CA LYS A 162 -23.52 -4.60 -8.92
C LYS A 162 -24.64 -3.62 -9.33
N THR A 163 -24.55 -3.07 -10.54
CA THR A 163 -25.55 -2.14 -11.08
C THR A 163 -26.90 -2.82 -11.25
N GLU A 164 -26.95 -4.03 -11.80
CA GLU A 164 -28.18 -4.80 -11.94
C GLU A 164 -28.82 -5.14 -10.58
N THR A 165 -28.02 -5.37 -9.52
CA THR A 165 -28.52 -5.48 -8.15
C THR A 165 -29.18 -4.17 -7.67
N MET A 166 -28.62 -3.00 -7.99
CA MET A 166 -29.25 -1.70 -7.68
C MET A 166 -30.61 -1.57 -8.37
N LEU A 167 -30.69 -1.92 -9.65
CA LEU A 167 -31.94 -1.89 -10.43
C LEU A 167 -32.99 -2.85 -9.85
N ALA A 168 -32.58 -4.06 -9.50
CA ALA A 168 -33.45 -5.05 -8.87
C ALA A 168 -33.91 -4.59 -7.48
N THR A 169 -33.05 -3.93 -6.70
CA THR A 169 -33.40 -3.37 -5.39
C THR A 169 -34.44 -2.26 -5.52
N LEU A 170 -34.29 -1.35 -6.50
CA LEU A 170 -35.30 -0.32 -6.79
C LEU A 170 -36.70 -0.92 -6.99
N VAL A 171 -36.79 -1.97 -7.80
CA VAL A 171 -38.07 -2.62 -8.14
C VAL A 171 -38.61 -3.43 -6.95
N THR A 172 -37.77 -4.26 -6.31
CA THR A 172 -38.21 -5.15 -5.22
C THR A 172 -38.55 -4.40 -3.93
N ALA A 173 -37.78 -3.38 -3.56
CA ALA A 173 -38.10 -2.50 -2.44
C ALA A 173 -39.15 -1.43 -2.81
N ARG A 174 -39.53 -1.35 -4.10
CA ARG A 174 -40.49 -0.39 -4.66
C ARG A 174 -40.20 1.04 -4.20
N CYS A 175 -38.95 1.48 -4.30
CA CYS A 175 -38.50 2.76 -3.74
C CYS A 175 -39.29 3.93 -4.37
N PRO A 176 -40.09 4.70 -3.61
CA PRO A 176 -40.92 5.77 -4.18
C PRO A 176 -40.10 6.84 -4.91
N ARG A 177 -39.00 7.26 -4.27
CA ARG A 177 -38.03 8.20 -4.84
C ARG A 177 -36.62 7.87 -4.37
N LEU A 178 -35.77 7.46 -5.28
CA LEU A 178 -34.39 7.06 -5.03
C LEU A 178 -33.42 8.17 -5.47
N LEU A 179 -32.50 8.59 -4.61
CA LEU A 179 -31.31 9.34 -5.02
C LEU A 179 -30.13 8.38 -5.18
N VAL A 180 -29.43 8.46 -6.30
CA VAL A 180 -28.22 7.69 -6.58
C VAL A 180 -27.04 8.65 -6.67
N LEU A 181 -26.07 8.46 -5.78
CA LEU A 181 -24.81 9.19 -5.76
C LEU A 181 -23.69 8.36 -6.39
N VAL A 182 -22.91 9.04 -7.21
CA VAL A 182 -21.71 8.49 -7.84
C VAL A 182 -20.56 9.50 -7.76
N PRO A 183 -19.30 9.05 -7.80
CA PRO A 183 -18.15 9.94 -7.68
C PRO A 183 -17.87 10.77 -8.95
N THR A 184 -18.16 10.25 -10.15
CA THR A 184 -17.79 10.88 -11.43
C THR A 184 -18.98 11.14 -12.35
N ASP A 185 -18.85 12.14 -13.22
CA ASP A 185 -19.87 12.44 -14.24
C ASP A 185 -19.98 11.31 -15.30
N ALA A 186 -18.89 10.59 -15.58
CA ALA A 186 -18.92 9.44 -16.47
C ALA A 186 -19.81 8.32 -15.90
N LEU A 187 -19.63 7.98 -14.61
CA LEU A 187 -20.54 7.06 -13.92
C LEU A 187 -21.96 7.59 -13.86
N ARG A 188 -22.17 8.90 -13.64
CA ARG A 188 -23.51 9.50 -13.59
C ARG A 188 -24.28 9.20 -14.86
N ARG A 189 -23.66 9.41 -16.03
CA ARG A 189 -24.30 9.10 -17.32
C ARG A 189 -24.59 7.60 -17.46
N GLN A 190 -23.62 6.75 -17.13
CA GLN A 190 -23.76 5.29 -17.26
C GLN A 190 -24.87 4.73 -16.36
N ILE A 191 -24.90 5.14 -15.09
CA ILE A 191 -25.89 4.70 -14.11
C ILE A 191 -27.27 5.28 -14.44
N ALA A 192 -27.36 6.54 -14.84
CA ALA A 192 -28.63 7.14 -15.29
C ALA A 192 -29.23 6.35 -16.47
N GLU A 193 -28.42 5.97 -17.46
CA GLU A 193 -28.87 5.17 -18.61
C GLU A 193 -29.33 3.76 -18.19
N LYS A 194 -28.63 3.13 -17.23
CA LYS A 194 -29.02 1.83 -16.68
C LYS A 194 -30.36 1.88 -15.94
N PHE A 195 -30.61 2.92 -15.13
CA PHE A 195 -31.92 3.12 -14.51
C PHE A 195 -33.01 3.45 -15.55
N TYR A 196 -32.69 4.28 -16.53
CA TYR A 196 -33.61 4.69 -17.60
C TYR A 196 -34.10 3.52 -18.44
N SER A 197 -33.21 2.56 -18.75
CA SER A 197 -33.54 1.35 -19.52
C SER A 197 -34.03 0.17 -18.67
N LEU A 198 -33.82 0.21 -17.34
CA LEU A 198 -33.80 -0.94 -16.42
C LEU A 198 -32.80 -2.06 -16.82
N GLY A 199 -31.80 -1.72 -17.65
CA GLY A 199 -30.70 -2.59 -18.00
C GLY A 199 -31.14 -3.99 -18.44
N ILE A 200 -30.49 -5.02 -17.89
CA ILE A 200 -30.75 -6.43 -18.25
C ILE A 200 -32.14 -6.91 -17.83
N LEU A 201 -32.79 -6.24 -16.86
CA LEU A 201 -34.12 -6.63 -16.39
C LEU A 201 -35.20 -6.46 -17.46
N LYS A 202 -34.94 -5.63 -18.49
CA LYS A 202 -35.83 -5.43 -19.63
C LYS A 202 -35.33 -6.05 -20.93
N TYR A 203 -34.32 -6.93 -20.87
CA TYR A 203 -33.93 -7.71 -22.04
C TYR A 203 -35.03 -8.74 -22.38
N PRO A 204 -35.29 -9.04 -23.67
CA PRO A 204 -36.36 -9.95 -24.09
C PRO A 204 -36.29 -11.34 -23.45
N ASP A 205 -35.07 -11.84 -23.22
CA ASP A 205 -34.83 -13.16 -22.62
C ASP A 205 -34.72 -13.15 -21.10
N CYS A 206 -34.82 -11.98 -20.47
CA CYS A 206 -34.85 -11.87 -19.02
C CYS A 206 -36.23 -12.20 -18.48
N ILE A 207 -36.28 -13.16 -17.56
CA ILE A 207 -37.53 -13.65 -16.96
C ILE A 207 -37.74 -13.15 -15.52
N VAL A 208 -36.78 -12.36 -15.02
CA VAL A 208 -36.76 -11.83 -13.65
C VAL A 208 -37.79 -10.73 -13.45
N LEU A 209 -38.07 -9.92 -14.47
CA LEU A 209 -39.03 -8.83 -14.41
C LEU A 209 -40.07 -8.97 -15.52
N ASP A 210 -41.34 -8.84 -15.16
CA ASP A 210 -42.43 -8.84 -16.15
C ASP A 210 -42.22 -7.73 -17.20
N GLN A 211 -42.46 -8.04 -18.47
CA GLN A 211 -42.36 -7.08 -19.57
C GLN A 211 -43.37 -5.93 -19.39
N ALA A 212 -44.52 -6.17 -18.74
CA ALA A 212 -45.52 -5.15 -18.42
C ALA A 212 -45.07 -4.13 -17.36
N ALA A 213 -44.03 -4.41 -16.56
CA ALA A 213 -43.52 -3.46 -15.57
C ALA A 213 -43.02 -2.17 -16.27
N ALA A 214 -43.51 -1.01 -15.90
CA ALA A 214 -43.04 0.24 -16.52
C ALA A 214 -41.62 0.59 -16.07
N ARG A 215 -40.86 1.27 -16.94
CA ARG A 215 -39.53 1.79 -16.59
C ARG A 215 -39.68 3.07 -15.73
N PRO A 216 -38.75 3.35 -14.81
CA PRO A 216 -38.83 4.52 -13.94
C PRO A 216 -38.67 5.82 -14.72
N VAL A 217 -39.22 6.91 -14.17
CA VAL A 217 -38.85 8.27 -14.56
C VAL A 217 -37.51 8.63 -13.91
N VAL A 218 -36.51 8.96 -14.73
CA VAL A 218 -35.12 9.21 -14.29
C VAL A 218 -34.73 10.66 -14.52
N GLY A 219 -34.38 11.35 -13.43
CA GLY A 219 -33.76 12.67 -13.43
C GLY A 219 -32.23 12.57 -13.40
N THR A 220 -31.55 13.15 -14.39
CA THR A 220 -30.09 13.32 -14.38
C THR A 220 -29.74 14.74 -13.99
N LEU A 221 -29.31 14.95 -12.74
CA LEU A 221 -28.97 16.27 -12.22
C LEU A 221 -27.53 16.61 -12.62
N THR A 222 -27.35 17.70 -13.37
CA THR A 222 -26.06 18.09 -13.98
C THR A 222 -25.50 19.41 -13.48
N LYS A 223 -26.34 20.27 -12.90
CA LYS A 223 -25.95 21.56 -12.31
C LYS A 223 -26.48 21.68 -10.89
N LEU A 224 -25.85 22.54 -10.08
CA LEU A 224 -26.27 22.80 -8.71
C LEU A 224 -27.65 23.49 -8.65
N PRO A 225 -28.61 22.92 -7.90
CA PRO A 225 -29.75 23.67 -7.39
C PRO A 225 -29.29 24.76 -6.41
N ALA A 226 -29.87 25.95 -6.53
CA ALA A 226 -29.57 27.11 -5.69
C ALA A 226 -30.60 27.29 -4.57
N THR A 227 -31.83 26.80 -4.75
CA THR A 227 -32.92 26.94 -3.77
C THR A 227 -33.67 25.62 -3.57
N PRO A 228 -34.35 25.45 -2.42
CA PRO A 228 -35.24 24.30 -2.18
C PRO A 228 -36.34 24.13 -3.24
N ASP A 229 -36.88 25.23 -3.78
CA ASP A 229 -37.94 25.17 -4.80
C ASP A 229 -37.46 24.52 -6.11
N GLU A 230 -36.20 24.77 -6.51
CA GLU A 230 -35.60 24.12 -7.68
C GLU A 230 -35.40 22.61 -7.46
N VAL A 231 -35.23 22.18 -6.20
CA VAL A 231 -35.20 20.75 -5.85
C VAL A 231 -36.60 20.16 -6.02
N ASP A 232 -37.64 20.83 -5.54
CA ASP A 232 -39.02 20.35 -5.64
C ASP A 232 -39.48 20.24 -7.09
N GLU A 233 -39.20 21.25 -7.91
CA GLU A 233 -39.53 21.26 -9.34
C GLU A 233 -38.93 20.05 -10.06
N PHE A 234 -37.67 19.72 -9.76
CA PHE A 234 -36.94 18.65 -10.43
C PHE A 234 -37.24 17.25 -9.85
N PHE A 235 -37.26 17.11 -8.53
CA PHE A 235 -37.33 15.82 -7.85
C PHE A 235 -38.76 15.27 -7.83
N SER A 236 -39.78 16.13 -7.75
CA SER A 236 -41.18 15.70 -7.65
C SER A 236 -41.62 14.80 -8.80
N GLN A 237 -41.04 15.00 -9.99
CA GLN A 237 -41.36 14.27 -11.23
C GLN A 237 -40.56 12.99 -11.43
N CYS A 238 -39.68 12.60 -10.50
CA CYS A 238 -38.76 11.48 -10.68
C CYS A 238 -39.07 10.31 -9.74
N ASN A 239 -38.92 9.08 -10.24
CA ASN A 239 -38.72 7.89 -9.41
C ASN A 239 -37.26 7.78 -8.97
N VAL A 240 -36.32 8.13 -9.84
CA VAL A 240 -34.88 8.04 -9.59
C VAL A 240 -34.20 9.34 -9.99
N VAL A 241 -33.35 9.87 -9.12
CA VAL A 241 -32.45 10.99 -9.45
C VAL A 241 -31.02 10.49 -9.35
N VAL A 242 -30.21 10.73 -10.38
CA VAL A 242 -28.79 10.38 -10.41
C VAL A 242 -27.96 11.66 -10.46
N THR A 243 -27.01 11.80 -9.52
CA THR A 243 -26.12 12.96 -9.47
C THR A 243 -24.73 12.59 -8.98
N THR A 244 -23.77 13.51 -9.15
CA THR A 244 -22.45 13.33 -8.58
C THR A 244 -22.40 13.84 -7.16
N SER A 245 -21.61 13.18 -6.34
CA SER A 245 -21.37 13.58 -4.96
C SER A 245 -20.73 14.96 -4.83
N ALA A 246 -19.82 15.32 -5.75
CA ALA A 246 -19.23 16.66 -5.80
C ALA A 246 -20.29 17.75 -6.02
N LEU A 247 -21.33 17.47 -6.80
CA LEU A 247 -22.42 18.42 -7.03
C LEU A 247 -23.34 18.49 -5.80
N ALA A 248 -23.74 17.35 -5.26
CA ALA A 248 -24.61 17.29 -4.08
C ALA A 248 -23.97 17.93 -2.84
N GLY A 249 -22.69 17.62 -2.56
CA GLY A 249 -21.97 18.12 -1.40
C GLY A 249 -21.60 19.61 -1.46
N LEU A 250 -21.67 20.24 -2.64
CA LEU A 250 -21.45 21.69 -2.81
C LEU A 250 -22.75 22.51 -2.68
N CYS A 251 -23.92 21.87 -2.58
CA CYS A 251 -25.18 22.57 -2.34
C CYS A 251 -25.23 23.17 -0.92
N SER A 252 -26.03 24.22 -0.69
CA SER A 252 -26.23 24.76 0.65
C SER A 252 -26.92 23.73 1.57
N PRO A 253 -26.75 23.82 2.91
CA PRO A 253 -27.41 22.91 3.84
C PRO A 253 -28.92 22.80 3.63
N ASP A 254 -29.62 23.92 3.40
CA ASP A 254 -31.08 23.93 3.16
C ASP A 254 -31.47 23.17 1.88
N VAL A 255 -30.64 23.25 0.83
CA VAL A 255 -30.86 22.50 -0.42
C VAL A 255 -30.58 21.01 -0.21
N GLN A 256 -29.50 20.66 0.49
CA GLN A 256 -29.17 19.26 0.81
C GLN A 256 -30.25 18.61 1.67
N ASP A 257 -30.75 19.35 2.66
CA ASP A 257 -31.83 18.96 3.55
C ASP A 257 -33.13 18.70 2.76
N ARG A 258 -33.48 19.61 1.82
CA ARG A 258 -34.63 19.43 0.94
C ARG A 258 -34.49 18.24 -0.01
N MET A 259 -33.29 17.99 -0.55
CA MET A 259 -33.01 16.80 -1.36
C MET A 259 -33.25 15.52 -0.56
N ALA A 260 -32.78 15.47 0.69
CA ALA A 260 -32.99 14.34 1.59
C ALA A 260 -34.47 14.17 1.99
N GLU A 261 -35.20 15.26 2.15
CA GLU A 261 -36.63 15.24 2.46
C GLU A 261 -37.46 14.64 1.30
N GLN A 262 -37.17 15.05 0.06
CA GLN A 262 -37.86 14.55 -1.12
C GLN A 262 -37.55 13.07 -1.40
N CYS A 263 -36.42 12.55 -0.96
CA CYS A 263 -35.99 11.20 -1.26
C CYS A 263 -36.38 10.19 -0.16
N SER A 264 -36.83 9.01 -0.59
CA SER A 264 -37.15 7.89 0.28
C SER A 264 -35.93 7.02 0.60
N HIS A 265 -34.99 6.92 -0.35
CA HIS A 265 -33.82 6.05 -0.28
C HIS A 265 -32.61 6.77 -0.87
N LEU A 266 -31.42 6.43 -0.38
CA LEU A 266 -30.13 6.87 -0.92
C LEU A 266 -29.28 5.67 -1.31
N PHE A 267 -28.93 5.54 -2.58
CA PHE A 267 -27.94 4.58 -3.05
C PHE A 267 -26.61 5.29 -3.35
N ILE A 268 -25.51 4.66 -2.96
CA ILE A 268 -24.17 5.18 -3.20
C ILE A 268 -23.37 4.08 -3.90
N ASP A 269 -22.90 4.34 -5.11
CA ASP A 269 -21.95 3.47 -5.79
C ASP A 269 -20.51 3.96 -5.57
N GLU A 270 -19.56 3.03 -5.61
CA GLU A 270 -18.16 3.23 -5.26
C GLU A 270 -18.00 3.89 -3.88
N ALA A 271 -18.68 3.30 -2.89
CA ALA A 271 -18.79 3.85 -1.55
C ALA A 271 -17.45 4.02 -0.81
N HIS A 272 -16.35 3.42 -1.28
CA HIS A 272 -15.02 3.67 -0.74
C HIS A 272 -14.56 5.15 -0.90
N HIS A 273 -15.22 5.94 -1.75
CA HIS A 273 -15.06 7.40 -1.82
C HIS A 273 -15.95 8.19 -0.84
N ALA A 274 -16.90 7.52 -0.18
CA ALA A 274 -18.05 8.15 0.50
C ALA A 274 -17.78 8.83 1.83
N GLU A 275 -16.52 8.88 2.25
CA GLU A 275 -16.08 9.48 3.51
C GLU A 275 -15.25 10.75 3.33
N ALA A 276 -15.19 11.29 2.11
CA ALA A 276 -14.80 12.68 1.93
C ALA A 276 -15.74 13.57 2.80
N PRO A 277 -15.23 14.62 3.48
CA PRO A 277 -16.03 15.39 4.45
C PRO A 277 -17.38 15.88 3.90
N THR A 278 -17.41 16.26 2.62
CA THR A 278 -18.62 16.71 1.91
C THR A 278 -19.65 15.59 1.71
N TRP A 279 -19.23 14.34 1.53
CA TRP A 279 -20.13 13.19 1.40
C TRP A 279 -20.68 12.77 2.76
N LYS A 280 -19.83 12.73 3.79
CA LYS A 280 -20.24 12.40 5.17
C LYS A 280 -21.31 13.39 5.65
N GLN A 281 -21.11 14.68 5.37
CA GLN A 281 -22.10 15.72 5.64
C GLN A 281 -23.41 15.46 4.87
N PHE A 282 -23.36 15.24 3.55
CA PHE A 282 -24.57 15.00 2.77
C PHE A 282 -25.35 13.76 3.21
N LYS A 283 -24.65 12.64 3.48
CA LYS A 283 -25.24 11.40 4.02
C LYS A 283 -25.94 11.65 5.35
N SER A 284 -25.42 12.55 6.19
CA SER A 284 -25.99 12.81 7.52
C SER A 284 -27.44 13.31 7.44
N PHE A 285 -27.82 14.08 6.42
CA PHE A 285 -29.19 14.55 6.22
C PHE A 285 -30.20 13.41 6.00
N PHE A 286 -29.77 12.30 5.37
CA PHE A 286 -30.57 11.09 5.20
C PHE A 286 -30.62 10.27 6.49
N LYS A 287 -29.48 10.15 7.18
CA LYS A 287 -29.37 9.42 8.45
C LYS A 287 -30.24 10.04 9.54
N THR A 288 -30.23 11.36 9.68
CA THR A 288 -31.07 12.11 10.64
C THR A 288 -32.57 11.93 10.38
N ARG A 289 -32.96 11.63 9.13
CA ARG A 289 -34.34 11.35 8.73
C ARG A 289 -34.71 9.87 8.75
N GLU A 290 -33.81 9.01 9.23
CA GLU A 290 -33.98 7.56 9.25
C GLU A 290 -34.30 6.96 7.86
N ARG A 291 -33.80 7.60 6.79
CA ARG A 291 -33.96 7.10 5.42
C ARG A 291 -32.98 5.95 5.17
N PRO A 292 -33.41 4.83 4.56
CA PRO A 292 -32.50 3.74 4.20
C PRO A 292 -31.37 4.21 3.27
N ILE A 293 -30.13 3.92 3.66
CA ILE A 293 -28.92 4.20 2.87
C ILE A 293 -28.29 2.86 2.48
N LEU A 294 -28.11 2.64 1.19
CA LEU A 294 -27.47 1.45 0.64
C LEU A 294 -26.20 1.83 -0.13
N GLN A 295 -25.11 1.19 0.22
CA GLN A 295 -23.80 1.43 -0.33
C GLN A 295 -23.34 0.21 -1.11
N PHE A 296 -22.72 0.45 -2.25
CA PHE A 296 -22.14 -0.59 -3.08
C PHE A 296 -20.67 -0.29 -3.34
N THR A 297 -19.81 -1.29 -3.20
CA THR A 297 -18.38 -1.17 -3.51
C THR A 297 -17.81 -2.53 -3.92
N ALA A 298 -16.73 -2.53 -4.69
CA ALA A 298 -15.93 -3.75 -4.91
C ALA A 298 -14.80 -3.89 -3.87
N THR A 299 -14.44 -2.79 -3.21
CA THR A 299 -13.29 -2.68 -2.31
C THR A 299 -13.74 -1.92 -1.06
N PRO A 300 -14.04 -2.60 0.06
CA PRO A 300 -14.53 -1.94 1.28
C PRO A 300 -13.42 -1.27 2.11
N PHE A 301 -12.17 -1.39 1.69
CA PHE A 301 -11.01 -0.77 2.34
C PHE A 301 -10.56 0.51 1.61
N ARG A 302 -10.11 1.50 2.38
CA ARG A 302 -9.71 2.83 1.89
C ARG A 302 -8.20 3.00 1.78
N GLU A 303 -7.75 3.90 0.91
CA GLU A 303 -6.31 4.20 0.75
C GLU A 303 -5.69 4.92 1.96
N ASP A 304 -6.50 5.70 2.69
CA ASP A 304 -6.14 6.34 3.95
C ASP A 304 -6.28 5.41 5.17
N GLY A 305 -6.71 4.17 4.94
CA GLY A 305 -6.90 3.13 5.93
C GLY A 305 -8.18 3.26 6.75
N LEU A 306 -8.89 4.37 6.74
CA LEU A 306 -10.09 4.53 7.57
C LEU A 306 -11.17 3.50 7.19
N PRO A 307 -12.01 3.05 8.14
CA PRO A 307 -13.06 2.08 7.83
C PRO A 307 -14.16 2.70 6.98
N LEU A 308 -14.92 1.84 6.32
CA LEU A 308 -16.14 2.24 5.63
C LEU A 308 -17.29 2.40 6.65
N ASP A 309 -18.05 3.48 6.55
CA ASP A 309 -19.26 3.68 7.34
C ASP A 309 -20.35 2.67 6.91
N GLY A 310 -21.18 2.23 7.86
CA GLY A 310 -22.24 1.26 7.61
C GLY A 310 -21.85 -0.21 7.79
N LYS A 311 -22.85 -1.04 8.05
CA LYS A 311 -22.66 -2.48 8.26
C LYS A 311 -22.47 -3.17 6.92
N ILE A 312 -21.40 -3.94 6.78
CA ILE A 312 -21.26 -4.86 5.63
C ILE A 312 -22.30 -5.98 5.80
N VAL A 313 -23.35 -5.95 4.99
CA VAL A 313 -24.48 -6.91 5.06
C VAL A 313 -24.30 -8.09 4.11
N TYR A 314 -23.46 -7.94 3.09
CA TYR A 314 -23.16 -8.98 2.11
C TYR A 314 -21.79 -8.78 1.50
N VAL A 315 -21.00 -9.87 1.42
CA VAL A 315 -19.72 -9.93 0.71
C VAL A 315 -19.80 -11.10 -0.27
N TYR A 316 -19.51 -10.84 -1.55
CA TYR A 316 -19.27 -11.89 -2.51
C TYR A 316 -17.77 -12.10 -2.74
N PRO A 317 -17.19 -13.26 -2.37
CA PRO A 317 -15.77 -13.53 -2.58
C PRO A 317 -15.40 -13.52 -4.07
N LEU A 318 -14.26 -12.91 -4.40
CA LEU A 318 -13.72 -12.88 -5.76
C LEU A 318 -13.43 -14.31 -6.27
N ARG A 319 -12.96 -15.20 -5.39
CA ARG A 319 -12.71 -16.61 -5.71
C ARG A 319 -13.96 -17.34 -6.20
N MET A 320 -15.12 -17.06 -5.58
CA MET A 320 -16.39 -17.64 -6.03
C MET A 320 -16.77 -17.09 -7.41
N ALA A 321 -16.61 -15.78 -7.62
CA ALA A 321 -16.87 -15.16 -8.93
C ALA A 321 -15.99 -15.72 -10.06
N GLN A 322 -14.75 -16.12 -9.77
CA GLN A 322 -13.89 -16.84 -10.73
C GLN A 322 -14.37 -18.26 -10.98
N SER A 323 -14.65 -19.04 -9.93
CA SER A 323 -15.09 -20.43 -10.06
C SER A 323 -16.40 -20.59 -10.85
N GLU A 324 -17.25 -19.57 -10.82
CA GLU A 324 -18.53 -19.52 -11.55
C GLU A 324 -18.41 -18.85 -12.92
N GLY A 325 -17.20 -18.45 -13.32
CA GLY A 325 -16.92 -17.90 -14.63
C GLY A 325 -17.42 -16.47 -14.85
N TYR A 326 -17.77 -15.72 -13.79
CA TYR A 326 -18.08 -14.28 -13.90
C TYR A 326 -16.82 -13.42 -14.11
N PHE A 327 -15.65 -13.99 -13.83
CA PHE A 327 -14.33 -13.36 -13.94
C PHE A 327 -13.43 -14.22 -14.82
N ARG A 328 -12.93 -13.66 -15.93
CA ARG A 328 -11.97 -14.35 -16.82
C ARG A 328 -10.58 -14.46 -16.19
N SER A 329 -9.87 -15.54 -16.52
CA SER A 329 -8.50 -15.78 -16.05
C SER A 329 -7.54 -14.72 -16.60
N ILE A 330 -6.69 -14.17 -15.74
CA ILE A 330 -5.65 -13.22 -16.13
C ILE A 330 -4.39 -13.99 -16.49
N ARG A 331 -3.85 -13.75 -17.68
CA ARG A 331 -2.48 -14.17 -18.04
C ARG A 331 -1.51 -13.04 -17.74
N PHE A 332 -0.52 -13.29 -16.89
CA PHE A 332 0.55 -12.33 -16.65
C PHE A 332 1.71 -12.56 -17.63
N ARG A 333 2.24 -11.49 -18.22
CA ARG A 333 3.44 -11.49 -19.06
C ARG A 333 4.47 -10.57 -18.44
N ASN A 334 5.52 -11.18 -17.93
CA ASN A 334 6.61 -10.48 -17.26
C ASN A 334 7.56 -9.81 -18.28
N VAL A 335 7.95 -8.56 -18.00
CA VAL A 335 9.12 -7.89 -18.60
C VAL A 335 10.16 -7.73 -17.50
N PHE A 336 11.42 -8.02 -17.79
CA PHE A 336 12.50 -7.95 -16.80
C PHE A 336 13.62 -7.05 -17.31
N GLU A 337 13.55 -5.77 -16.97
CA GLU A 337 14.50 -4.74 -17.44
C GLU A 337 14.74 -3.67 -16.36
N PHE A 338 16.00 -3.44 -15.98
CA PHE A 338 16.36 -2.47 -14.93
C PHE A 338 16.41 -1.03 -15.45
N SER A 339 16.68 -0.85 -16.74
CA SER A 339 16.70 0.47 -17.37
C SER A 339 15.29 0.93 -17.71
N THR A 340 14.78 1.96 -17.03
CA THR A 340 13.41 2.47 -17.25
C THR A 340 13.10 2.75 -18.73
N PRO A 341 13.96 3.44 -19.52
CA PRO A 341 13.69 3.67 -20.93
C PRO A 341 13.61 2.39 -21.76
N ARG A 342 14.44 1.37 -21.46
CA ARG A 342 14.38 0.08 -22.15
C ARG A 342 13.16 -0.73 -21.73
N ALA A 343 12.79 -0.67 -20.45
CA ALA A 343 11.61 -1.35 -19.92
C ALA A 343 10.34 -0.87 -20.63
N ASP A 344 10.22 0.44 -20.86
CA ASP A 344 9.10 1.00 -21.64
C ASP A 344 9.03 0.44 -23.06
N VAL A 345 10.18 0.33 -23.73
CA VAL A 345 10.26 -0.22 -25.09
C VAL A 345 9.88 -1.70 -25.11
N GLU A 346 10.37 -2.50 -24.15
CA GLU A 346 10.06 -3.93 -24.08
C GLU A 346 8.60 -4.19 -23.71
N ILE A 347 8.01 -3.39 -22.81
CA ILE A 347 6.56 -3.43 -22.54
C ILE A 347 5.77 -3.11 -23.81
N ALA A 348 6.14 -2.05 -24.54
CA ALA A 348 5.43 -1.65 -25.77
C ALA A 348 5.53 -2.74 -26.86
N LYS A 349 6.70 -3.37 -27.04
CA LYS A 349 6.86 -4.53 -27.93
C LYS A 349 6.00 -5.72 -27.49
N ALA A 350 5.95 -5.99 -26.20
CA ALA A 350 5.11 -7.06 -25.65
C ALA A 350 3.62 -6.81 -25.95
N VAL A 351 3.12 -5.58 -25.77
CA VAL A 351 1.75 -5.19 -26.12
C VAL A 351 1.44 -5.44 -27.59
N VAL A 352 2.31 -4.97 -28.49
CA VAL A 352 2.12 -5.14 -29.93
C VAL A 352 2.10 -6.63 -30.31
N ASN A 353 2.98 -7.43 -29.72
CA ASN A 353 3.00 -8.88 -29.93
C ASN A 353 1.71 -9.57 -29.45
N GLU A 354 1.14 -9.13 -28.33
CA GLU A 354 -0.15 -9.66 -27.84
C GLU A 354 -1.32 -9.25 -28.74
N LEU A 355 -1.37 -8.00 -29.22
CA LEU A 355 -2.38 -7.54 -30.19
C LEU A 355 -2.27 -8.26 -31.54
N GLN A 356 -1.06 -8.68 -31.95
CA GLN A 356 -0.84 -9.49 -33.16
C GLN A 356 -1.34 -10.92 -33.01
N LYS A 357 -1.26 -11.49 -31.80
CA LYS A 357 -1.74 -12.85 -31.49
C LYS A 357 -3.25 -12.92 -31.26
N ASP A 358 -3.90 -11.79 -31.04
CA ASP A 358 -5.35 -11.73 -30.83
C ASP A 358 -6.11 -12.17 -32.08
N ALA A 359 -6.61 -13.41 -32.05
CA ALA A 359 -7.41 -14.00 -33.12
C ALA A 359 -8.79 -13.35 -33.30
N THR A 360 -9.29 -12.61 -32.30
CA THR A 360 -10.58 -11.91 -32.41
C THR A 360 -10.45 -10.63 -33.22
N GLY A 361 -9.28 -10.00 -33.22
CA GLY A 361 -9.05 -8.68 -33.82
C GLY A 361 -9.72 -7.53 -33.07
N LEU A 362 -10.38 -7.81 -31.94
CA LEU A 362 -11.20 -6.86 -31.19
C LEU A 362 -10.48 -6.33 -29.94
N HIS A 363 -9.40 -6.97 -29.48
CA HIS A 363 -8.73 -6.55 -28.25
C HIS A 363 -8.14 -5.15 -28.37
N VAL A 364 -8.30 -4.37 -27.31
CA VAL A 364 -7.69 -3.05 -27.12
C VAL A 364 -6.71 -3.13 -25.96
N ALA A 365 -5.54 -2.53 -26.14
CA ALA A 365 -4.51 -2.40 -25.12
C ALA A 365 -4.55 -1.05 -24.42
N MET A 366 -4.45 -1.06 -23.10
CA MET A 366 -4.22 0.13 -22.28
C MET A 366 -2.76 0.17 -21.86
N ALA A 367 -2.05 1.24 -22.19
CA ALA A 367 -0.76 1.58 -21.61
C ALA A 367 -0.95 2.61 -20.49
N ARG A 368 -0.67 2.21 -19.26
CA ARG A 368 -0.83 3.06 -18.08
C ARG A 368 0.52 3.65 -17.66
N VAL A 369 0.51 4.94 -17.38
CA VAL A 369 1.63 5.70 -16.81
C VAL A 369 1.20 6.52 -15.58
N ALA A 370 2.17 6.97 -14.79
CA ALA A 370 1.97 7.74 -13.56
C ALA A 370 1.68 9.23 -13.81
N THR A 371 2.23 9.83 -14.87
CA THR A 371 2.13 11.28 -15.11
C THR A 371 1.88 11.63 -16.57
N LYS A 372 1.40 12.86 -16.81
CA LYS A 372 1.16 13.41 -18.16
C LYS A 372 2.42 13.53 -19.00
N ALA A 373 3.55 13.88 -18.37
CA ALA A 373 4.84 13.89 -19.06
C ALA A 373 5.21 12.49 -19.56
N ARG A 374 5.10 11.49 -18.68
CA ARG A 374 5.33 10.08 -19.03
C ARG A 374 4.40 9.57 -20.12
N ALA A 375 3.14 10.01 -20.15
CA ALA A 375 2.20 9.60 -21.20
C ALA A 375 2.65 10.07 -22.58
N ALA A 376 3.19 11.29 -22.67
CA ALA A 376 3.73 11.81 -23.93
C ALA A 376 4.97 11.01 -24.37
N GLU A 377 5.90 10.71 -23.45
CA GLU A 377 7.09 9.89 -23.73
C GLU A 377 6.71 8.49 -24.22
N VAL A 378 5.84 7.79 -23.50
CA VAL A 378 5.41 6.43 -23.83
C VAL A 378 4.60 6.41 -25.12
N LEU A 379 3.78 7.44 -25.39
CA LEU A 379 3.05 7.56 -26.65
C LEU A 379 3.99 7.63 -27.85
N GLU A 380 5.10 8.36 -27.75
CA GLU A 380 6.11 8.41 -28.81
C GLU A 380 6.78 7.06 -29.04
N ILE A 381 7.00 6.26 -27.98
CA ILE A 381 7.49 4.88 -28.11
C ILE A 381 6.51 4.05 -28.94
N TYR A 382 5.22 4.05 -28.61
CA TYR A 382 4.22 3.31 -29.41
C TYR A 382 4.11 3.83 -30.85
N ARG A 383 4.22 5.15 -31.07
CA ARG A 383 4.22 5.75 -32.42
C ARG A 383 5.42 5.32 -33.24
N SER A 384 6.60 5.23 -32.62
CA SER A 384 7.83 4.78 -33.29
C SER A 384 7.76 3.32 -33.78
N ILE A 385 6.94 2.48 -33.11
CA ILE A 385 6.68 1.10 -33.54
C ILE A 385 5.75 1.06 -34.78
N GLY A 386 4.91 2.09 -34.97
CA GLY A 386 4.12 2.29 -36.18
C GLY A 386 2.91 1.37 -36.38
N GLN A 387 2.36 0.77 -35.31
CA GLN A 387 1.22 -0.15 -35.38
C GLN A 387 0.05 0.27 -34.48
N TYR A 388 -1.18 -0.13 -34.85
CA TYR A 388 -2.42 -0.01 -34.06
C TYR A 388 -2.86 1.40 -33.64
N ASN A 389 -2.26 2.45 -34.24
CA ASN A 389 -2.64 3.85 -34.12
C ASN A 389 -2.87 4.31 -32.66
N PRO A 390 -1.82 4.44 -31.84
CA PRO A 390 -1.96 4.74 -30.42
C PRO A 390 -2.56 6.13 -30.17
N VAL A 391 -3.55 6.20 -29.28
CA VAL A 391 -4.18 7.45 -28.84
C VAL A 391 -3.87 7.72 -27.37
N MET A 392 -3.98 8.98 -26.95
CA MET A 392 -3.80 9.37 -25.55
C MET A 392 -5.13 9.83 -24.94
N LEU A 393 -5.37 9.48 -23.67
CA LEU A 393 -6.48 9.97 -22.85
C LEU A 393 -5.99 10.41 -21.46
N HIS A 394 -6.23 11.67 -21.08
CA HIS A 394 -5.97 12.17 -19.73
C HIS A 394 -6.95 13.27 -19.31
N SER A 395 -7.08 13.51 -18.01
CA SER A 395 -8.05 14.43 -17.39
C SER A 395 -8.03 15.89 -17.88
N ALA A 396 -6.89 16.38 -18.38
CA ALA A 396 -6.76 17.75 -18.90
C ALA A 396 -7.13 17.94 -20.37
N MET A 397 -7.54 16.89 -21.09
CA MET A 397 -7.96 17.04 -22.49
C MET A 397 -9.31 17.76 -22.57
N SER A 398 -9.53 18.52 -23.64
CA SER A 398 -10.85 19.08 -23.89
C SER A 398 -11.86 17.96 -24.17
N ALA A 399 -13.14 18.18 -23.84
CA ALA A 399 -14.20 17.20 -24.11
C ALA A 399 -14.28 16.81 -25.60
N LYS A 400 -13.91 17.74 -26.51
CA LYS A 400 -13.88 17.49 -27.96
C LYS A 400 -12.78 16.51 -28.34
N GLU A 401 -11.57 16.70 -27.85
CA GLU A 401 -10.43 15.81 -28.13
C GLU A 401 -10.61 14.43 -27.50
N ALA A 402 -11.05 14.38 -26.24
CA ALA A 402 -11.33 13.12 -25.56
C ALA A 402 -12.41 12.30 -26.31
N ASN A 403 -13.46 12.96 -26.80
CA ASN A 403 -14.48 12.30 -27.61
C ASN A 403 -13.96 11.86 -28.99
N ALA A 404 -13.02 12.59 -29.60
CA ALA A 404 -12.41 12.19 -30.86
C ALA A 404 -11.54 10.93 -30.67
N SER A 405 -10.66 10.92 -29.66
CA SER A 405 -9.85 9.73 -29.32
C SER A 405 -10.73 8.54 -28.94
N ARG A 406 -11.82 8.76 -28.19
CA ARG A 406 -12.78 7.71 -27.86
C ARG A 406 -13.46 7.13 -29.10
N ARG A 407 -13.89 7.98 -30.04
CA ARG A 407 -14.49 7.51 -31.31
C ARG A 407 -13.53 6.64 -32.11
N LEU A 408 -12.22 6.95 -32.13
CA LEU A 408 -11.22 6.13 -32.80
C LEU A 408 -11.09 4.73 -32.18
N LEU A 409 -11.23 4.63 -30.86
CA LEU A 409 -11.26 3.34 -30.16
C LEU A 409 -12.57 2.60 -30.44
N ASP A 410 -13.72 3.29 -30.32
CA ASP A 410 -15.05 2.70 -30.50
C ASP A 410 -15.27 2.16 -31.93
N CYS A 411 -14.68 2.79 -32.96
CA CYS A 411 -14.75 2.33 -34.35
C CYS A 411 -13.61 1.38 -34.77
N GLY A 412 -12.73 0.98 -33.84
CA GLY A 412 -11.62 0.05 -34.08
C GLY A 412 -10.45 0.62 -34.90
N GLN A 413 -10.44 1.93 -35.19
CA GLN A 413 -9.32 2.60 -35.88
C GLN A 413 -8.08 2.79 -35.00
N SER A 414 -8.25 2.67 -33.68
CA SER A 414 -7.18 2.61 -32.69
C SER A 414 -7.39 1.40 -31.80
N ARG A 415 -6.31 0.68 -31.47
CA ARG A 415 -6.34 -0.46 -30.53
C ARG A 415 -5.37 -0.28 -29.36
N ILE A 416 -4.78 0.91 -29.21
CA ILE A 416 -3.85 1.24 -28.11
C ILE A 416 -4.25 2.59 -27.52
N VAL A 417 -4.45 2.62 -26.21
CA VAL A 417 -4.72 3.86 -25.45
C VAL A 417 -3.68 4.07 -24.35
N VAL A 418 -2.95 5.18 -24.42
CA VAL A 418 -2.02 5.63 -23.38
C VAL A 418 -2.76 6.55 -22.41
N CYS A 419 -2.71 6.26 -21.11
CA CYS A 419 -3.48 7.01 -20.12
C CYS A 419 -2.73 7.31 -18.82
N VAL A 420 -3.05 8.46 -18.24
CA VAL A 420 -2.55 8.91 -16.92
C VAL A 420 -3.71 8.87 -15.95
N ASP A 421 -3.66 7.93 -15.01
CA ASP A 421 -4.63 7.83 -13.93
C ASP A 421 -6.10 8.03 -14.32
N MET A 422 -6.47 7.67 -15.55
CA MET A 422 -7.86 7.55 -16.01
C MET A 422 -7.95 6.80 -17.35
N LEU A 423 -8.17 5.48 -17.25
CA LEU A 423 -9.41 4.84 -17.70
C LEU A 423 -10.27 4.59 -16.46
N GLY A 424 -10.63 5.70 -15.79
CA GLY A 424 -11.22 5.71 -14.46
C GLY A 424 -12.68 5.24 -14.44
N GLU A 425 -13.29 5.38 -13.27
CA GLU A 425 -14.70 5.08 -13.01
C GLU A 425 -15.63 5.67 -14.08
N GLY A 426 -16.33 4.78 -14.80
CA GLY A 426 -17.26 5.12 -15.89
C GLY A 426 -16.73 4.90 -17.31
N PHE A 427 -15.46 4.48 -17.50
CA PHE A 427 -14.98 3.98 -18.79
C PHE A 427 -15.42 2.52 -18.98
N ASP A 428 -16.34 2.29 -19.92
CA ASP A 428 -16.95 0.99 -20.20
C ASP A 428 -16.56 0.53 -21.61
N MET A 429 -15.57 -0.37 -21.68
CA MET A 429 -15.07 -0.96 -22.94
C MET A 429 -14.65 -2.40 -22.68
N PRO A 430 -15.55 -3.39 -22.91
CA PRO A 430 -15.25 -4.81 -22.72
C PRO A 430 -14.03 -5.32 -23.50
N GLU A 431 -13.71 -4.67 -24.62
CA GLU A 431 -12.58 -4.91 -25.52
C GLU A 431 -11.21 -4.65 -24.87
N LEU A 432 -11.17 -3.90 -23.75
CA LEU A 432 -9.96 -3.74 -22.97
C LEU A 432 -9.54 -5.09 -22.39
N LYS A 433 -8.60 -5.76 -23.07
CA LYS A 433 -8.08 -7.08 -22.70
C LYS A 433 -6.59 -7.09 -22.44
N ILE A 434 -5.84 -6.09 -22.90
CA ILE A 434 -4.40 -6.03 -22.63
C ILE A 434 -4.11 -4.82 -21.72
N ALA A 435 -3.59 -5.06 -20.52
CA ALA A 435 -3.18 -4.01 -19.60
C ALA A 435 -1.65 -3.97 -19.51
N ALA A 436 -1.05 -2.87 -19.92
CA ALA A 436 0.39 -2.63 -19.86
C ALA A 436 0.71 -1.56 -18.81
N PHE A 437 1.48 -1.95 -17.81
CA PHE A 437 1.88 -1.11 -16.70
C PHE A 437 3.32 -0.61 -16.90
N HIS A 438 3.45 0.57 -17.49
CA HIS A 438 4.74 1.27 -17.56
C HIS A 438 5.13 1.84 -16.19
N ASP A 439 4.13 2.22 -15.38
CA ASP A 439 4.30 2.62 -13.99
C ASP A 439 3.31 1.86 -13.08
N LEU A 440 3.81 1.23 -12.01
CA LEU A 440 3.03 0.38 -11.09
C LEU A 440 2.25 1.19 -10.04
N LYS A 441 1.08 0.68 -9.62
CA LYS A 441 0.25 1.28 -8.57
C LYS A 441 0.62 0.79 -7.17
N LYS A 442 0.63 1.71 -6.21
CA LYS A 442 0.93 1.46 -4.79
C LYS A 442 -0.30 1.04 -3.95
N SER A 443 -1.48 0.88 -4.56
CA SER A 443 -2.77 0.65 -3.89
C SER A 443 -3.47 -0.61 -4.42
N LEU A 444 -3.96 -1.43 -3.49
CA LEU A 444 -4.70 -2.66 -3.78
C LEU A 444 -6.09 -2.37 -4.34
N ALA A 445 -6.78 -1.36 -3.82
CA ALA A 445 -8.12 -1.01 -4.28
C ALA A 445 -8.12 -0.64 -5.78
N ILE A 446 -7.17 0.19 -6.20
CA ILE A 446 -7.03 0.58 -7.62
C ILE A 446 -6.67 -0.62 -8.49
N THR A 447 -5.78 -1.51 -8.00
CA THR A 447 -5.37 -2.72 -8.73
C THR A 447 -6.56 -3.67 -8.96
N LEU A 448 -7.40 -3.89 -7.94
CA LEU A 448 -8.61 -4.73 -8.05
C LEU A 448 -9.68 -4.12 -8.96
N GLN A 449 -9.92 -2.82 -8.84
CA GLN A 449 -10.87 -2.13 -9.72
C GLN A 449 -10.44 -2.21 -11.18
N LEU A 450 -9.15 -2.01 -11.44
CA LEU A 450 -8.59 -2.15 -12.78
C LEU A 450 -8.72 -3.60 -13.26
N ALA A 451 -8.27 -4.58 -12.47
CA ALA A 451 -8.35 -6.01 -12.80
C ALA A 451 -9.76 -6.40 -13.25
N GLY A 452 -10.78 -6.05 -12.47
CA GLY A 452 -12.16 -6.38 -12.82
C GLY A 452 -12.76 -5.61 -14.00
N ARG A 453 -12.09 -4.60 -14.55
CA ARG A 453 -12.47 -4.02 -15.86
C ARG A 453 -12.03 -4.91 -17.01
N PHE A 454 -10.83 -5.49 -16.93
CA PHE A 454 -10.26 -6.33 -17.98
C PHE A 454 -10.86 -7.75 -18.01
N THR A 455 -11.31 -8.25 -16.85
CA THR A 455 -11.75 -9.65 -16.70
C THR A 455 -13.24 -9.88 -16.97
N ARG A 456 -13.95 -8.84 -17.43
CA ARG A 456 -15.36 -8.96 -17.82
C ARG A 456 -15.57 -9.96 -18.94
N VAL A 457 -16.63 -10.74 -18.83
CA VAL A 457 -16.95 -11.82 -19.78
C VAL A 457 -17.71 -11.28 -20.99
N ARG A 458 -17.16 -11.52 -22.19
CA ARG A 458 -17.86 -11.45 -23.49
C ARG A 458 -17.52 -12.72 -24.27
N LYS A 459 -18.48 -13.28 -25.02
CA LYS A 459 -18.30 -14.60 -25.68
C LYS A 459 -17.33 -14.57 -26.86
N ASP A 460 -17.21 -13.41 -27.50
CA ASP A 460 -16.39 -13.11 -28.68
C ASP A 460 -15.03 -12.47 -28.33
N LEU A 461 -14.68 -12.34 -27.05
CA LEU A 461 -13.39 -11.81 -26.59
C LEU A 461 -12.59 -12.89 -25.86
N GLY A 462 -11.29 -12.95 -26.16
CA GLY A 462 -10.32 -13.77 -25.41
C GLY A 462 -10.02 -13.29 -23.99
N ASP A 463 -9.12 -14.01 -23.32
CA ASP A 463 -8.72 -13.76 -21.93
C ASP A 463 -7.83 -12.51 -21.78
N PRO A 464 -7.91 -11.79 -20.65
CA PRO A 464 -7.09 -10.62 -20.38
C PRO A 464 -5.61 -10.96 -20.15
N VAL A 465 -4.73 -10.06 -20.58
CA VAL A 465 -3.26 -10.16 -20.47
C VAL A 465 -2.70 -8.94 -19.74
N PHE A 466 -1.97 -9.17 -18.66
CA PHE A 466 -1.34 -8.12 -17.85
C PHE A 466 0.17 -8.13 -18.08
N ILE A 467 0.73 -6.98 -18.45
CA ILE A 467 2.14 -6.81 -18.81
C ILE A 467 2.76 -5.78 -17.89
N ALA A 468 3.81 -6.15 -17.17
CA ALA A 468 4.50 -5.26 -16.24
C ALA A 468 5.99 -5.60 -16.12
N ASN A 469 6.79 -4.60 -15.77
CA ASN A 469 8.19 -4.80 -15.44
C ASN A 469 8.36 -5.26 -13.98
N THR A 470 9.12 -6.33 -13.75
CA THR A 470 9.36 -6.92 -12.42
C THR A 470 10.82 -6.83 -11.94
N ALA A 471 11.67 -6.09 -12.65
CA ALA A 471 13.08 -5.96 -12.30
C ALA A 471 13.33 -5.21 -10.98
N ASP A 472 12.68 -4.06 -10.76
CA ASP A 472 12.81 -3.24 -9.53
C ASP A 472 11.43 -2.76 -9.04
N VAL A 473 10.69 -3.66 -8.38
CA VAL A 473 9.31 -3.40 -7.92
C VAL A 473 9.32 -2.73 -6.55
N ASN A 474 9.31 -1.40 -6.52
CA ASN A 474 9.14 -0.61 -5.30
C ASN A 474 7.65 -0.43 -4.95
N LEU A 475 7.02 -1.52 -4.49
CA LEU A 475 5.62 -1.56 -4.03
C LEU A 475 5.51 -1.94 -2.55
N ARG A 476 4.34 -1.61 -1.96
CA ARG A 476 3.92 -2.14 -0.66
C ARG A 476 3.99 -3.67 -0.70
N GLU A 477 4.37 -4.27 0.42
CA GLU A 477 4.59 -5.71 0.55
C GLU A 477 3.40 -6.54 0.05
N GLU A 478 2.18 -6.14 0.43
CA GLU A 478 0.90 -6.73 0.00
C GLU A 478 0.74 -6.85 -1.52
N LEU A 479 1.21 -5.85 -2.28
CA LEU A 479 1.09 -5.81 -3.75
C LEU A 479 2.27 -6.41 -4.48
N ARG A 480 3.40 -6.56 -3.80
CA ARG A 480 4.66 -6.97 -4.40
C ARG A 480 4.58 -8.39 -4.96
N THR A 481 3.83 -9.27 -4.30
CA THR A 481 3.60 -10.67 -4.72
C THR A 481 2.97 -10.76 -6.11
N LEU A 482 2.07 -9.83 -6.47
CA LEU A 482 1.43 -9.76 -7.78
C LEU A 482 2.41 -9.45 -8.92
N TYR A 483 3.56 -8.83 -8.64
CA TYR A 483 4.55 -8.44 -9.63
C TYR A 483 5.88 -9.19 -9.43
N SER A 484 5.79 -10.45 -8.98
CA SER A 484 6.92 -11.40 -8.98
C SER A 484 7.17 -11.96 -10.39
N GLN A 485 8.24 -12.74 -10.59
CA GLN A 485 8.63 -13.21 -11.92
C GLN A 485 7.58 -14.13 -12.58
N ASP A 486 6.90 -14.96 -11.79
CA ASP A 486 5.83 -15.88 -12.23
C ASP A 486 4.65 -15.88 -11.25
N PRO A 487 3.83 -14.81 -11.22
CA PRO A 487 2.73 -14.67 -10.28
C PRO A 487 1.46 -15.33 -10.82
N ASP A 488 0.83 -16.19 -10.02
CA ASP A 488 -0.55 -16.60 -10.27
C ASP A 488 -1.52 -15.53 -9.77
N TRP A 489 -1.80 -14.54 -10.62
CA TRP A 489 -2.77 -13.49 -10.35
C TRP A 489 -4.16 -14.03 -9.99
N ASN A 490 -4.52 -15.21 -10.50
CA ASN A 490 -5.84 -15.79 -10.29
C ASN A 490 -5.98 -16.36 -8.88
N LEU A 491 -4.88 -16.77 -8.25
CA LEU A 491 -4.82 -17.19 -6.84
C LEU A 491 -4.55 -16.01 -5.90
N LEU A 492 -3.62 -15.12 -6.27
CA LEU A 492 -3.13 -14.04 -5.41
C LEU A 492 -4.16 -12.91 -5.23
N LEU A 493 -4.83 -12.48 -6.31
CA LEU A 493 -5.82 -11.39 -6.20
C LEU A 493 -6.98 -11.73 -5.26
N PRO A 494 -7.62 -12.93 -5.34
CA PRO A 494 -8.64 -13.30 -4.37
C PRO A 494 -8.12 -13.33 -2.95
N GLY A 495 -6.93 -13.92 -2.70
CA GLY A 495 -6.36 -13.99 -1.36
C GLY A 495 -6.08 -12.61 -0.75
N LEU A 496 -5.54 -11.68 -1.54
CA LEU A 496 -5.30 -10.30 -1.10
C LEU A 496 -6.62 -9.54 -0.86
N SER A 497 -7.61 -9.72 -1.73
CA SER A 497 -8.91 -9.08 -1.57
C SER A 497 -9.66 -9.62 -0.35
N GLU A 498 -9.69 -10.95 -0.15
CA GLU A 498 -10.35 -11.61 0.97
C GLU A 498 -9.69 -11.22 2.28
N GLY A 499 -8.36 -11.31 2.40
CA GLY A 499 -7.65 -10.90 3.61
C GLY A 499 -7.87 -9.44 4.00
N ALA A 500 -7.92 -8.53 3.02
CA ALA A 500 -8.22 -7.12 3.28
C ALA A 500 -9.69 -6.87 3.69
N ILE A 501 -10.64 -7.66 3.16
CA ILE A 501 -12.05 -7.60 3.55
C ILE A 501 -12.23 -8.17 4.95
N ASP A 502 -11.61 -9.30 5.27
CA ASP A 502 -11.70 -9.96 6.56
C ASP A 502 -11.19 -9.06 7.68
N GLN A 503 -10.05 -8.37 7.47
CA GLN A 503 -9.54 -7.37 8.41
C GLN A 503 -10.54 -6.22 8.66
N GLU A 504 -11.25 -5.78 7.63
CA GLU A 504 -12.26 -4.72 7.75
C GLU A 504 -13.51 -5.23 8.49
N VAL A 505 -13.96 -6.46 8.20
CA VAL A 505 -15.08 -7.10 8.91
C VAL A 505 -14.75 -7.32 10.38
N GLU A 506 -13.59 -7.89 10.69
CA GLU A 506 -13.12 -8.09 12.07
C GLU A 506 -13.03 -6.75 12.83
N ALA A 507 -12.54 -5.69 12.18
CA ALA A 507 -12.52 -4.36 12.76
C ALA A 507 -13.93 -3.82 13.02
N GLN A 508 -14.87 -4.00 12.10
CA GLN A 508 -16.27 -3.61 12.29
C GLN A 508 -16.94 -4.41 13.41
N GLU A 509 -16.71 -5.72 13.51
CA GLU A 509 -17.25 -6.58 14.56
C GLU A 509 -16.69 -6.21 15.94
N PHE A 510 -15.38 -5.98 16.03
CA PHE A 510 -14.72 -5.47 17.23
C PHE A 510 -15.34 -4.14 17.69
N LEU A 511 -15.60 -3.23 16.74
CA LEU A 511 -16.22 -1.93 17.04
C LEU A 511 -17.72 -2.05 17.37
N ALA A 512 -18.44 -2.98 16.74
CA ALA A 512 -19.87 -3.21 16.97
C ALA A 512 -20.14 -3.86 18.34
N GLY A 513 -19.19 -4.63 18.88
CA GLY A 513 -19.27 -5.23 20.21
C GLY A 513 -19.26 -4.21 21.35
N PHE A 514 -18.94 -2.94 21.07
CA PHE A 514 -18.97 -1.87 22.06
C PHE A 514 -20.39 -1.40 22.37
N VAL A 515 -20.76 -1.48 23.64
CA VAL A 515 -22.03 -0.99 24.19
C VAL A 515 -21.78 0.31 24.95
N GLY A 516 -22.46 1.39 24.53
CA GLY A 516 -22.31 2.75 25.05
C GLY A 516 -22.55 3.81 23.96
N GLN A 517 -22.71 5.08 24.32
CA GLN A 517 -22.90 6.18 23.36
C GLN A 517 -21.83 7.25 23.56
N LEU A 518 -21.06 7.53 22.50
CA LEU A 518 -20.40 8.81 22.26
C LEU A 518 -21.21 9.46 21.13
N ASP A 519 -22.18 10.30 21.48
CA ASP A 519 -23.15 10.84 20.51
C ASP A 519 -22.45 11.64 19.38
N ASP A 520 -21.26 12.20 19.64
CA ASP A 520 -20.51 13.05 18.70
C ASP A 520 -19.11 12.53 18.29
N ILE A 521 -18.61 11.43 18.88
CA ILE A 521 -17.24 10.93 18.61
C ILE A 521 -17.26 9.44 18.23
N PRO A 522 -17.08 9.10 16.95
CA PRO A 522 -17.01 7.71 16.53
C PRO A 522 -15.77 7.00 17.09
N LEU A 523 -15.93 5.81 17.67
CA LEU A 523 -14.81 5.00 18.19
C LEU A 523 -13.69 4.75 17.17
N HIS A 524 -14.02 4.65 15.88
CA HIS A 524 -13.04 4.42 14.83
C HIS A 524 -12.11 5.62 14.58
N GLU A 525 -12.49 6.83 15.01
CA GLU A 525 -11.64 8.02 14.93
C GLU A 525 -10.67 8.14 16.13
N ILE A 526 -10.77 7.22 17.11
CA ILE A 526 -9.92 7.21 18.30
C ILE A 526 -8.60 6.49 18.02
N HIS A 527 -7.51 7.25 18.01
CA HIS A 527 -6.14 6.75 17.78
C HIS A 527 -5.23 6.94 19.01
N PRO A 528 -5.28 6.05 20.02
CA PRO A 528 -4.38 6.15 21.17
C PRO A 528 -2.91 6.06 20.77
N SER A 529 -2.05 6.78 21.51
CA SER A 529 -0.62 6.50 21.44
C SER A 529 -0.33 5.12 22.03
N ALA A 530 0.65 4.42 21.47
CA ALA A 530 1.12 3.14 22.00
C ALA A 530 1.81 3.36 23.37
N SER A 531 0.99 3.50 24.41
CA SER A 531 1.38 3.82 25.80
C SER A 531 0.39 3.15 26.74
N MET A 532 0.89 2.38 27.70
CA MET A 532 0.04 1.69 28.69
C MET A 532 0.72 1.66 30.05
N VAL A 533 -0.08 1.49 31.11
CA VAL A 533 0.37 1.11 32.45
C VAL A 533 -0.11 -0.32 32.71
N VAL A 534 0.79 -1.20 33.14
CA VAL A 534 0.52 -2.63 33.28
C VAL A 534 0.27 -3.00 34.75
N TYR A 535 -0.83 -3.70 35.01
CA TYR A 535 -1.20 -4.25 36.31
C TYR A 535 -1.27 -5.77 36.26
N ARG A 536 -0.85 -6.44 37.34
CA ARG A 536 -1.21 -7.83 37.61
C ARG A 536 -2.58 -7.86 38.27
N THR A 537 -3.40 -8.81 37.85
CA THR A 537 -4.76 -9.04 38.35
C THR A 537 -4.86 -10.42 38.98
N ARG A 538 -5.77 -10.57 39.95
CA ARG A 538 -6.08 -11.87 40.59
C ARG A 538 -7.57 -12.22 40.47
N CYS A 539 -8.37 -11.34 39.88
CA CYS A 539 -9.78 -11.57 39.69
C CYS A 539 -10.00 -12.61 38.59
N ALA A 540 -10.92 -13.55 38.83
CA ALA A 540 -11.39 -14.47 37.79
C ALA A 540 -12.31 -13.78 36.76
N THR A 541 -12.89 -12.64 37.14
CA THR A 541 -13.77 -11.82 36.30
C THR A 541 -13.56 -10.36 36.67
N TRP A 542 -13.21 -9.51 35.69
CA TRP A 542 -13.17 -8.06 35.88
C TRP A 542 -14.58 -7.45 35.93
N LYS A 543 -14.70 -6.26 36.52
CA LYS A 543 -15.95 -5.52 36.77
C LYS A 543 -15.92 -4.15 36.09
N PRO A 544 -16.04 -4.08 34.76
CA PRO A 544 -15.92 -2.83 34.01
C PRO A 544 -16.93 -1.76 34.41
N GLU A 545 -18.11 -2.15 34.90
CA GLU A 545 -19.17 -1.26 35.39
C GLU A 545 -18.74 -0.36 36.57
N ASN A 546 -17.68 -0.73 37.29
CA ASN A 546 -17.18 0.04 38.43
C ASN A 546 -16.30 1.25 38.03
N TYR A 547 -16.09 1.49 36.73
CA TYR A 547 -15.22 2.56 36.21
C TYR A 547 -15.44 3.93 36.90
N ARG A 548 -16.69 4.28 37.25
CA ARG A 548 -17.04 5.56 37.91
C ARG A 548 -16.33 5.78 39.23
N LYS A 549 -15.97 4.72 39.97
CA LYS A 549 -15.26 4.85 41.27
C LYS A 549 -13.89 5.53 41.13
N ALA A 550 -13.31 5.50 39.93
CA ALA A 550 -12.01 6.08 39.64
C ALA A 550 -12.06 7.56 39.21
N PHE A 551 -13.23 8.06 38.79
CA PHE A 551 -13.41 9.44 38.36
C PHE A 551 -14.13 10.22 39.48
N ARG A 552 -13.36 10.71 40.46
CA ARG A 552 -13.87 11.52 41.57
C ARG A 552 -13.85 13.00 41.16
N GLY A 553 -15.01 13.66 41.09
CA GLY A 553 -15.07 15.13 41.02
C GLY A 553 -16.00 15.80 40.01
N GLY A 554 -16.88 15.09 39.31
CA GLY A 554 -17.83 15.75 38.40
C GLY A 554 -18.95 16.48 39.14
N SER A 555 -19.32 17.68 38.69
CA SER A 555 -20.68 18.20 38.98
C SER A 555 -21.72 17.19 38.44
N LYS A 556 -22.96 17.24 38.91
CA LYS A 556 -24.04 16.38 38.35
C LYS A 556 -24.23 16.53 36.83
N ASP A 557 -23.65 17.59 36.24
CA ASP A 557 -23.76 17.96 34.83
C ASP A 557 -22.59 17.48 33.95
N GLU A 558 -21.50 16.94 34.53
CA GLU A 558 -20.35 16.44 33.76
C GLU A 558 -20.55 14.97 33.33
N ARG A 559 -20.85 14.76 32.04
CA ARG A 559 -21.12 13.43 31.47
C ARG A 559 -19.82 12.67 31.19
N ILE A 560 -19.69 11.47 31.79
CA ILE A 560 -18.63 10.49 31.48
C ILE A 560 -19.20 9.49 30.47
N TYR A 561 -18.45 9.21 29.41
CA TYR A 561 -18.86 8.31 28.33
C TYR A 561 -18.09 6.97 28.42
N PRO A 562 -18.64 5.94 29.09
CA PRO A 562 -18.09 4.60 29.03
C PRO A 562 -18.54 3.89 27.75
N ILE A 563 -17.65 3.07 27.21
CA ILE A 563 -17.95 2.21 26.08
C ILE A 563 -17.26 0.87 26.31
N LEU A 564 -18.04 -0.19 26.46
CA LEU A 564 -17.55 -1.51 26.84
C LEU A 564 -17.74 -2.50 25.69
N ASN A 565 -16.65 -3.10 25.22
CA ASN A 565 -16.72 -4.35 24.48
C ASN A 565 -16.47 -5.51 25.47
N ALA A 566 -17.55 -6.21 25.81
CA ALA A 566 -17.53 -7.28 26.79
C ALA A 566 -16.85 -8.56 26.27
N SER A 567 -17.01 -8.91 24.98
CA SER A 567 -16.39 -10.11 24.39
C SER A 567 -14.88 -9.97 24.28
N GLU A 568 -14.40 -8.74 24.04
CA GLU A 568 -12.98 -8.42 23.88
C GLU A 568 -12.31 -7.92 25.16
N HIS A 569 -13.03 -7.95 26.29
CA HIS A 569 -12.56 -7.44 27.59
C HIS A 569 -11.89 -6.06 27.48
N THR A 570 -12.51 -5.15 26.73
CA THR A 570 -11.95 -3.82 26.42
C THR A 570 -12.94 -2.73 26.81
N LEU A 571 -12.50 -1.77 27.62
CA LEU A 571 -13.29 -0.65 28.11
C LEU A 571 -12.63 0.66 27.69
N VAL A 572 -13.37 1.49 26.96
CA VAL A 572 -12.99 2.86 26.62
C VAL A 572 -13.81 3.83 27.48
N VAL A 573 -13.16 4.81 28.09
CA VAL A 573 -13.84 5.84 28.89
C VAL A 573 -13.34 7.20 28.47
N LEU A 574 -14.24 8.07 28.02
CA LEU A 574 -13.95 9.49 27.81
C LEU A 574 -14.58 10.29 28.96
N ALA A 575 -13.74 10.98 29.73
CA ALA A 575 -14.19 11.73 30.90
C ALA A 575 -13.60 13.14 30.91
N PRO A 576 -14.39 14.18 31.25
CA PRO A 576 -13.83 15.47 31.59
C PRO A 576 -13.07 15.34 32.92
N ARG A 577 -11.87 15.92 32.97
CA ARG A 577 -11.04 15.97 34.17
C ARG A 577 -10.69 17.41 34.46
N ARG A 578 -11.08 17.86 35.65
CA ARG A 578 -10.68 19.17 36.18
C ARG A 578 -9.24 19.07 36.68
N GLN A 579 -8.41 19.98 36.23
CA GLN A 579 -7.03 20.12 36.69
C GLN A 579 -6.74 21.58 36.97
N GLY A 580 -5.85 21.85 37.95
CA GLY A 580 -5.35 23.20 38.17
C GLY A 580 -4.64 23.74 36.91
N VAL A 581 -4.67 25.06 36.74
CA VAL A 581 -3.94 25.71 35.65
C VAL A 581 -2.46 25.91 36.03
N PRO A 582 -1.51 25.83 35.08
CA PRO A 582 -0.08 25.77 35.39
C PRO A 582 0.54 27.05 35.97
N TRP A 583 -0.23 28.15 36.06
CA TRP A 583 0.25 29.47 36.50
C TRP A 583 -0.32 29.92 37.84
N THR A 584 -1.19 29.14 38.49
CA THR A 584 -1.68 29.44 39.84
C THR A 584 -2.05 28.18 40.63
N ASP A 585 -1.82 28.22 41.94
CA ASP A 585 -2.25 27.19 42.89
C ASP A 585 -3.61 27.50 43.52
N ILE A 586 -4.30 28.55 43.04
CA ILE A 586 -5.63 28.92 43.53
C ILE A 586 -6.63 27.83 43.12
N ALA A 587 -7.16 27.10 44.10
CA ALA A 587 -8.10 26.00 43.90
C ALA A 587 -9.42 26.39 43.18
N SER A 588 -9.75 27.69 43.10
CA SER A 588 -10.91 28.16 42.33
C SER A 588 -10.63 28.35 40.84
N VAL A 589 -9.38 28.18 40.38
CA VAL A 589 -8.98 28.33 38.97
C VAL A 589 -8.59 26.96 38.42
N GLU A 590 -9.56 26.28 37.82
CA GLU A 590 -9.40 24.97 37.20
C GLU A 590 -9.64 25.06 35.69
N SER A 591 -8.93 24.25 34.92
CA SER A 591 -9.25 23.97 33.52
C SER A 591 -9.84 22.58 33.38
N ILE A 592 -10.73 22.40 32.41
CA ILE A 592 -11.29 21.11 32.05
C ILE A 592 -10.46 20.55 30.89
N VAL A 593 -9.88 19.36 31.09
CA VAL A 593 -9.18 18.60 30.06
C VAL A 593 -9.91 17.28 29.84
N TRP A 594 -10.17 16.93 28.58
CA TRP A 594 -10.77 15.63 28.24
C TRP A 594 -9.71 14.52 28.28
N GLU A 595 -9.98 13.50 29.09
CA GLU A 595 -9.11 12.33 29.24
C GLU A 595 -9.75 11.10 28.59
N LEU A 596 -9.02 10.47 27.66
CA LEU A 596 -9.35 9.18 27.06
C LEU A 596 -8.60 8.10 27.83
N CYS A 597 -9.34 7.22 28.50
CA CYS A 597 -8.82 6.03 29.18
C CYS A 597 -9.23 4.77 28.42
N ILE A 598 -8.29 3.84 28.19
CA ILE A 598 -8.58 2.54 27.59
C ILE A 598 -8.04 1.45 28.52
N ALA A 599 -8.90 0.52 28.94
CA ALA A 599 -8.51 -0.64 29.73
C ALA A 599 -8.73 -1.92 28.92
N VAL A 600 -7.69 -2.76 28.83
CA VAL A 600 -7.72 -4.06 28.16
C VAL A 600 -7.34 -5.13 29.17
N TRP A 601 -8.23 -6.08 29.44
CA TRP A 601 -7.99 -7.15 30.40
C TRP A 601 -7.64 -8.47 29.71
N ASP A 602 -6.41 -8.94 29.91
CA ASP A 602 -5.85 -10.18 29.38
C ASP A 602 -5.93 -11.27 30.44
N GLN A 603 -7.09 -11.92 30.49
CA GLN A 603 -7.39 -12.98 31.44
C GLN A 603 -6.38 -14.14 31.38
N PRO A 604 -5.98 -14.69 30.21
CA PRO A 604 -4.98 -15.77 30.13
C PRO A 604 -3.64 -15.45 30.81
N ARG A 605 -3.20 -14.18 30.80
CA ARG A 605 -1.94 -13.74 31.43
C ARG A 605 -2.13 -13.09 32.80
N ALA A 606 -3.38 -12.96 33.26
CA ALA A 606 -3.76 -12.23 34.46
C ALA A 606 -3.21 -10.78 34.48
N LEU A 607 -3.21 -10.10 33.33
CA LEU A 607 -2.73 -8.73 33.19
C LEU A 607 -3.87 -7.76 32.82
N LEU A 608 -3.77 -6.53 33.29
CA LEU A 608 -4.62 -5.40 32.89
C LEU A 608 -3.74 -4.30 32.33
N TYR A 609 -4.05 -3.85 31.13
CA TYR A 609 -3.34 -2.76 30.44
C TYR A 609 -4.21 -1.51 30.47
N ILE A 610 -3.68 -0.38 30.94
CA ILE A 610 -4.42 0.88 31.04
C ILE A 610 -3.70 1.99 30.26
N HIS A 611 -4.33 2.49 29.21
CA HIS A 611 -3.96 3.74 28.54
C HIS A 611 -4.68 4.91 29.19
N GLY A 612 -4.02 6.08 29.20
CA GLY A 612 -4.70 7.34 29.42
C GLY A 612 -4.01 8.48 28.65
N SER A 613 -4.80 9.31 27.96
CA SER A 613 -4.29 10.32 27.00
C SER A 613 -3.44 11.42 27.63
N THR A 614 -3.68 11.74 28.91
CA THR A 614 -2.85 12.71 29.65
C THR A 614 -1.43 12.17 29.90
N ASN A 615 -1.22 10.85 29.76
CA ASN A 615 -0.01 10.15 30.15
C ASN A 615 0.45 10.45 31.59
N THR A 616 -0.46 10.93 32.45
CA THR A 616 -0.15 11.30 33.84
C THR A 616 -0.66 10.25 34.82
N GLY A 617 0.19 9.84 35.76
CA GLY A 617 -0.18 8.92 36.85
C GLY A 617 -0.09 7.43 36.50
N THR A 618 -0.51 6.60 37.47
CA THR A 618 -0.47 5.13 37.40
C THR A 618 -1.85 4.50 37.23
N TYR A 619 -2.94 5.27 37.29
CA TYR A 619 -4.31 4.77 37.18
C TYR A 619 -4.71 3.69 38.23
N THR A 620 -4.15 3.78 39.44
CA THR A 620 -4.37 2.78 40.50
C THR A 620 -5.84 2.63 40.90
N ASP A 621 -6.54 3.74 41.10
CA ASP A 621 -7.97 3.72 41.47
C ASP A 621 -8.82 3.12 40.35
N PHE A 622 -8.43 3.32 39.08
CA PHE A 622 -9.06 2.73 37.92
C PHE A 622 -8.81 1.22 37.85
N ALA A 623 -7.56 0.77 38.01
CA ALA A 623 -7.22 -0.65 38.05
C ALA A 623 -7.98 -1.39 39.16
N LYS A 624 -8.03 -0.82 40.37
CA LYS A 624 -8.73 -1.41 41.52
C LYS A 624 -10.24 -1.42 41.35
N ALA A 625 -10.81 -0.37 40.77
CA ALA A 625 -12.22 -0.34 40.45
C ALA A 625 -12.61 -1.49 39.50
N LEU A 626 -11.79 -1.75 38.48
CA LEU A 626 -12.05 -2.76 37.46
C LEU A 626 -11.73 -4.19 37.94
N CYS A 627 -10.62 -4.41 38.65
CA CYS A 627 -10.10 -5.76 38.94
C CYS A 627 -10.03 -6.10 40.45
N GLY A 628 -10.50 -5.22 41.32
CA GLY A 628 -10.46 -5.39 42.78
C GLY A 628 -9.18 -4.86 43.44
N ASP A 629 -9.18 -4.79 44.77
CA ASP A 629 -8.10 -4.18 45.55
C ASP A 629 -6.74 -4.90 45.45
N ASP A 630 -6.75 -6.16 45.04
CA ASP A 630 -5.57 -6.98 44.79
C ASP A 630 -4.85 -6.67 43.47
N ALA A 631 -5.40 -5.75 42.65
CA ALA A 631 -4.74 -5.28 41.45
C ALA A 631 -3.45 -4.53 41.81
N SER A 632 -2.31 -5.08 41.39
CA SER A 632 -0.99 -4.57 41.74
C SER A 632 -0.23 -4.13 40.50
N LEU A 633 0.40 -2.96 40.56
CA LEU A 633 1.20 -2.42 39.46
C LEU A 633 2.40 -3.33 39.16
N VAL A 634 2.64 -3.63 37.88
CA VAL A 634 3.91 -4.26 37.46
C VAL A 634 4.99 -3.18 37.57
N VAL A 635 6.06 -3.44 38.32
CA VAL A 635 7.12 -2.46 38.57
C VAL A 635 8.47 -2.98 38.11
N ALA A 636 9.49 -2.13 38.15
CA ALA A 636 10.87 -2.58 37.99
C ALA A 636 11.25 -3.62 39.07
N PRO A 637 12.04 -4.66 38.73
CA PRO A 637 12.69 -4.86 37.43
C PRO A 637 11.79 -5.56 36.38
N ASP A 638 10.70 -6.23 36.79
CA ASP A 638 9.85 -7.04 35.90
C ASP A 638 9.32 -6.30 34.65
N VAL A 639 8.98 -5.01 34.78
CA VAL A 639 8.48 -4.21 33.64
C VAL A 639 9.52 -4.11 32.50
N PHE A 640 10.81 -4.20 32.82
CA PHE A 640 11.88 -4.09 31.82
C PHE A 640 12.03 -5.33 30.94
N ARG A 641 11.36 -6.45 31.27
CA ARG A 641 11.27 -7.62 30.37
C ARG A 641 10.68 -7.30 29.00
N VAL A 642 9.89 -6.22 28.89
CA VAL A 642 9.36 -5.77 27.59
C VAL A 642 10.47 -5.48 26.56
N MET A 643 11.67 -5.14 27.03
CA MET A 643 12.85 -4.87 26.20
C MET A 643 13.57 -6.14 25.73
N ALA A 644 13.18 -7.33 26.21
CA ALA A 644 13.82 -8.57 25.83
C ALA A 644 13.60 -8.93 24.35
N GLY A 645 14.61 -9.59 23.78
CA GLY A 645 14.66 -9.91 22.35
C GLY A 645 14.88 -8.69 21.45
N ILE A 646 15.42 -7.60 22.00
CA ILE A 646 15.85 -6.42 21.25
C ILE A 646 17.39 -6.39 21.27
N ASN A 647 17.99 -6.75 20.14
CA ASN A 647 19.43 -6.74 19.92
C ASN A 647 19.91 -5.31 19.66
N ARG A 648 21.15 -4.99 20.08
CA ARG A 648 21.76 -3.66 19.94
C ARG A 648 20.89 -2.51 20.48
N LEU A 649 20.15 -2.75 21.57
CA LEU A 649 19.32 -1.74 22.21
C LEU A 649 20.19 -0.53 22.62
N MET A 650 20.00 0.59 21.93
CA MET A 650 20.61 1.88 22.25
C MET A 650 19.63 2.68 23.10
N LEU A 651 20.02 2.99 24.34
CA LEU A 651 19.18 3.81 25.21
C LEU A 651 19.26 5.27 24.78
N THR A 652 18.12 5.82 24.38
CA THR A 652 17.95 7.23 24.01
C THR A 652 17.47 8.08 25.20
N ASN A 653 16.91 7.44 26.23
CA ASN A 653 16.47 8.10 27.45
C ASN A 653 16.66 7.18 28.66
N VAL A 654 17.36 7.67 29.68
CA VAL A 654 17.53 6.98 30.96
C VAL A 654 17.25 7.94 32.10
N GLY A 655 16.30 7.55 32.95
CA GLY A 655 16.06 8.17 34.24
C GLY A 655 16.66 7.30 35.34
N LEU A 656 17.44 7.90 36.24
CA LEU A 656 18.02 7.24 37.41
C LEU A 656 17.60 7.95 38.70
N ASN A 657 17.42 7.18 39.78
CA ASN A 657 17.28 7.71 41.13
C ASN A 657 18.53 7.35 41.95
N GLU A 658 19.20 8.31 42.58
CA GLU A 658 20.35 8.05 43.43
C GLU A 658 19.93 7.57 44.83
N GLN A 659 20.53 6.49 45.35
CA GLN A 659 20.23 5.95 46.68
C GLN A 659 20.86 6.75 47.82
N ILE A 660 21.99 7.46 47.56
CA ILE A 660 22.82 8.10 48.60
C ILE A 660 22.90 9.64 48.39
N GLY A 661 22.18 10.20 47.42
CA GLY A 661 22.16 11.63 47.12
C GLY A 661 21.36 12.46 48.14
N ARG A 662 22.03 13.30 48.94
CA ARG A 662 21.36 14.23 49.87
C ARG A 662 20.67 15.43 49.19
N GLN A 663 21.07 15.79 47.96
CA GLN A 663 20.55 16.96 47.23
C GLN A 663 19.97 16.67 45.83
N ILE A 664 20.41 15.63 45.11
CA ILE A 664 19.88 15.23 43.80
C ILE A 664 19.22 13.86 43.94
N ARG A 665 17.90 13.79 43.70
CA ARG A 665 17.10 12.56 43.88
C ARG A 665 16.76 11.84 42.57
N TYR A 666 16.71 12.58 41.46
CA TYR A 666 16.40 12.06 40.14
C TYR A 666 17.26 12.75 39.09
N THR A 667 17.86 11.97 38.20
CA THR A 667 18.60 12.45 37.03
C THR A 667 17.99 11.83 35.78
N GLY A 668 17.30 12.66 34.99
CA GLY A 668 16.83 12.31 33.66
C GLY A 668 17.86 12.72 32.62
N ARG A 669 18.24 11.81 31.73
CA ARG A 669 19.18 12.07 30.65
C ARG A 669 18.51 11.66 29.34
N MET A 670 18.50 12.58 28.38
CA MET A 670 17.95 12.38 27.04
C MET A 670 19.02 12.67 25.99
N GLY A 671 19.02 11.89 24.91
CA GLY A 671 19.94 12.04 23.79
C GLY A 671 20.73 10.76 23.50
N PRO A 672 21.55 10.75 22.44
CA PRO A 672 22.41 9.61 22.14
C PRO A 672 23.49 9.40 23.23
N ASP A 673 23.80 10.42 24.04
CA ASP A 673 24.94 10.45 24.99
C ASP A 673 24.63 9.97 26.42
N VAL A 674 23.50 9.31 26.64
CA VAL A 674 22.91 9.13 27.98
C VAL A 674 23.75 8.25 28.89
N GLY A 675 24.30 7.17 28.32
CA GLY A 675 25.13 6.26 29.08
C GLY A 675 26.55 6.78 29.37
N ALA A 676 27.08 7.69 28.53
CA ALA A 676 28.51 8.05 28.51
C ALA A 676 29.04 8.47 29.85
N ARG A 677 28.17 9.19 30.56
CA ARG A 677 28.41 9.90 31.80
C ARG A 677 27.95 9.10 33.02
N LEU A 678 27.67 7.80 32.87
CA LEU A 678 27.35 6.89 33.98
C LEU A 678 28.62 6.14 34.35
N SER A 679 29.30 6.57 35.41
CA SER A 679 30.40 5.79 35.99
C SER A 679 29.84 4.49 36.60
N GLU A 680 30.63 3.42 36.65
CA GLU A 680 30.23 2.17 37.33
C GLU A 680 29.83 2.41 38.79
N ALA A 681 30.46 3.40 39.45
CA ALA A 681 30.10 3.85 40.79
C ALA A 681 28.68 4.46 40.88
N THR A 682 28.23 5.21 39.86
CA THR A 682 26.86 5.76 39.80
C THR A 682 25.83 4.67 39.49
N LEU A 683 26.15 3.69 38.65
CA LEU A 683 25.26 2.54 38.37
C LEU A 683 25.11 1.62 39.59
N GLY A 684 26.16 1.43 40.39
CA GLY A 684 26.10 0.66 41.64
C GLY A 684 25.35 1.35 42.79
N THR A 685 25.11 2.67 42.70
CA THR A 685 24.45 3.49 43.75
C THR A 685 23.11 4.11 43.30
N SER A 686 22.61 3.77 42.11
CA SER A 686 21.36 4.30 41.56
C SER A 686 20.38 3.21 41.14
N THR A 687 19.08 3.53 41.20
CA THR A 687 18.00 2.65 40.75
C THR A 687 17.38 3.19 39.46
N LYS A 688 17.19 2.30 38.48
CA LYS A 688 16.64 2.64 37.15
C LYS A 688 15.18 3.06 37.28
N ALA A 689 14.86 4.26 36.82
CA ALA A 689 13.55 4.87 36.91
C ALA A 689 12.82 4.87 35.56
N VAL A 690 13.53 5.13 34.47
CA VAL A 690 13.01 5.15 33.09
C VAL A 690 14.08 4.62 32.16
N LEU A 691 13.70 3.77 31.21
CA LEU A 691 14.55 3.29 30.13
C LEU A 691 13.76 3.42 28.83
N ALA A 692 14.32 4.03 27.81
CA ALA A 692 13.78 3.97 26.46
C ALA A 692 14.92 3.89 25.45
N GLY A 693 14.69 3.14 24.39
CA GLY A 693 15.70 2.90 23.38
C GLY A 693 15.15 2.42 22.06
N VAL A 694 16.07 2.36 21.10
CA VAL A 694 15.85 1.85 19.75
C VAL A 694 16.83 0.69 19.55
N GLY A 695 16.35 -0.40 18.95
CA GLY A 695 17.20 -1.56 18.63
C GLY A 695 16.49 -2.44 17.61
N PHE A 696 16.95 -3.68 17.46
CA PHE A 696 16.45 -4.61 16.46
C PHE A 696 15.77 -5.81 17.10
N SER A 697 14.53 -6.12 16.72
CA SER A 697 13.85 -7.34 17.14
C SER A 697 13.44 -8.12 15.89
N ARG A 698 13.84 -9.39 15.80
CA ARG A 698 13.60 -10.25 14.61
C ARG A 698 14.07 -9.63 13.29
N GLY A 699 15.14 -8.83 13.33
CA GLY A 699 15.69 -8.14 12.16
C GLY A 699 14.98 -6.82 11.80
N GLU A 700 14.01 -6.34 12.58
CA GLU A 700 13.35 -5.04 12.34
C GLU A 700 13.72 -4.02 13.40
N GLN A 701 13.86 -2.75 13.01
CA GLN A 701 14.05 -1.66 13.93
C GLN A 701 12.79 -1.44 14.77
N THR A 702 12.93 -1.42 16.10
CA THR A 702 11.83 -1.23 17.03
C THR A 702 12.19 -0.20 18.10
N SER A 703 11.21 0.63 18.48
CA SER A 703 11.32 1.55 19.61
C SER A 703 10.50 1.04 20.78
N ILE A 704 11.09 1.00 21.97
CA ILE A 704 10.37 0.65 23.20
C ILE A 704 10.87 1.48 24.37
N GLY A 705 9.96 1.86 25.25
CA GLY A 705 10.26 2.49 26.53
C GLY A 705 9.49 1.84 27.66
N ALA A 706 10.10 1.83 28.85
CA ALA A 706 9.54 1.33 30.08
C ALA A 706 9.95 2.19 31.27
N GLY A 707 9.00 2.48 32.16
CA GLY A 707 9.21 3.20 33.39
C GLY A 707 9.03 2.28 34.60
N ARG A 708 9.78 2.55 35.68
CA ARG A 708 9.75 1.82 36.96
C ARG A 708 8.35 1.57 37.50
N ARG A 709 7.42 2.49 37.26
CA ARG A 709 6.03 2.42 37.73
C ARG A 709 5.10 1.82 36.66
N GLY A 710 5.55 0.81 35.94
CA GLY A 710 4.71 -0.03 35.08
C GLY A 710 4.28 0.56 33.75
N ARG A 711 4.75 1.76 33.41
CA ARG A 711 4.43 2.39 32.13
C ARG A 711 5.31 1.82 31.02
N VAL A 712 4.71 1.47 29.89
CA VAL A 712 5.36 0.97 28.67
C VAL A 712 4.88 1.78 27.48
N TRP A 713 5.76 2.19 26.58
CA TRP A 713 5.38 2.97 25.40
C TRP A 713 6.26 2.71 24.17
N SER A 714 5.77 3.13 23.01
CA SER A 714 6.45 3.17 21.71
C SER A 714 6.04 4.43 20.94
N ASN A 715 6.78 4.82 19.91
CA ASN A 715 6.54 6.03 19.12
C ASN A 715 5.35 5.91 18.11
N MET A 716 4.50 4.89 18.28
CA MET A 716 3.40 4.58 17.37
C MET A 716 2.06 5.19 17.82
N ARG A 717 1.15 5.43 16.88
CA ARG A 717 -0.28 5.66 17.13
C ARG A 717 -1.07 4.53 16.48
N LEU A 718 -2.01 3.97 17.23
CA LEU A 718 -2.72 2.73 16.84
C LEU A 718 -4.23 2.97 16.82
N ARG A 719 -4.98 2.17 16.07
CA ARG A 719 -6.44 2.04 16.27
C ARG A 719 -6.71 1.31 17.58
N VAL A 720 -7.91 1.46 18.15
CA VAL A 720 -8.30 0.75 19.37
C VAL A 720 -8.13 -0.77 19.24
N SER A 721 -8.46 -1.36 18.08
CA SER A 721 -8.25 -2.78 17.79
C SER A 721 -6.76 -3.18 17.84
N HIS A 722 -5.90 -2.49 17.08
CA HIS A 722 -4.45 -2.75 17.05
C HIS A 722 -3.76 -2.45 18.39
N PHE A 723 -4.28 -1.48 19.15
CA PHE A 723 -3.77 -1.15 20.49
C PHE A 723 -3.92 -2.33 21.46
N SER A 724 -5.08 -3.01 21.44
CA SER A 724 -5.31 -4.21 22.26
C SER A 724 -4.30 -5.31 21.96
N GLU A 725 -4.05 -5.58 20.67
CA GLU A 725 -3.07 -6.59 20.25
C GLU A 725 -1.64 -6.23 20.65
N TRP A 726 -1.23 -4.97 20.42
CA TRP A 726 0.08 -4.47 20.85
C TRP A 726 0.31 -4.63 22.36
N CYS A 727 -0.72 -4.36 23.18
CA CYS A 727 -0.65 -4.55 24.62
C CYS A 727 -0.42 -6.02 24.99
N LYS A 728 -1.14 -6.96 24.36
CA LYS A 728 -1.01 -8.41 24.59
C LYS A 728 0.38 -8.93 24.20
N GLN A 729 0.97 -8.44 23.11
CA GLN A 729 2.34 -8.80 22.69
C GLN A 729 3.40 -8.31 23.70
N ALA A 730 3.29 -7.07 24.17
CA ALA A 730 4.16 -6.56 25.23
C ALA A 730 3.96 -7.34 26.55
N GLY A 731 2.70 -7.66 26.89
CA GLY A 731 2.34 -8.47 28.05
C GLY A 731 2.92 -9.88 28.03
N LYS A 732 3.03 -10.51 26.86
CA LYS A 732 3.69 -11.83 26.70
C LYS A 732 5.13 -11.80 27.18
N LYS A 733 5.89 -10.73 26.91
CA LYS A 733 7.26 -10.57 27.40
C LYS A 733 7.30 -10.31 28.91
N ILE A 734 6.43 -9.44 29.41
CA ILE A 734 6.37 -9.07 30.83
C ILE A 734 5.98 -10.27 31.72
N ALA A 735 5.06 -11.11 31.24
CA ALA A 735 4.60 -12.30 31.94
C ALA A 735 5.61 -13.45 31.94
N ASN A 736 6.61 -13.45 31.05
CA ASN A 736 7.60 -14.51 30.97
C ASN A 736 8.64 -14.38 32.11
N VAL A 737 8.63 -15.33 33.04
CA VAL A 737 9.54 -15.34 34.20
C VAL A 737 10.97 -15.78 33.87
N GLU A 738 11.18 -16.42 32.72
CA GLU A 738 12.51 -16.89 32.27
C GLU A 738 13.41 -15.74 31.81
N ILE A 739 12.84 -14.55 31.57
CA ILE A 739 13.58 -13.37 31.13
C ILE A 739 14.14 -12.64 32.36
N ASP A 740 15.47 -12.64 32.50
CA ASP A 740 16.17 -11.80 33.47
C ASP A 740 16.14 -10.32 33.01
N PRO A 741 15.44 -9.42 33.73
CA PRO A 741 15.36 -8.02 33.33
C PRO A 741 16.70 -7.26 33.45
N GLU A 742 17.66 -7.77 34.22
CA GLU A 742 18.98 -7.15 34.38
C GLU A 742 19.95 -7.55 33.25
N GLU A 743 19.81 -8.75 32.69
CA GLU A 743 20.58 -9.20 31.54
C GLU A 743 20.34 -8.34 30.30
N VAL A 744 19.09 -7.90 30.10
CA VAL A 744 18.68 -7.01 28.99
C VAL A 744 19.44 -5.67 28.97
N LEU A 745 20.03 -5.27 30.10
CA LEU A 745 20.75 -4.00 30.25
C LEU A 745 22.27 -4.14 30.30
N LYS A 746 22.80 -5.35 30.51
CA LYS A 746 24.25 -5.60 30.46
C LYS A 746 24.82 -5.46 29.05
N GLY A 747 23.99 -5.65 28.02
CA GLY A 747 24.35 -5.49 26.60
C GLY A 747 24.15 -4.09 26.03
N THR A 748 23.74 -3.10 26.82
CA THR A 748 23.44 -1.75 26.31
C THR A 748 24.71 -0.99 25.93
N LEU A 749 24.77 -0.55 24.68
CA LEU A 749 25.84 0.31 24.17
C LEU A 749 25.63 1.76 24.58
N ILE A 750 26.74 2.44 24.85
CA ILE A 750 26.75 3.76 25.45
C ILE A 750 27.60 4.71 24.58
N PRO A 751 26.97 5.59 23.79
CA PRO A 751 27.68 6.62 23.02
C PRO A 751 28.19 7.70 23.94
N ARG A 752 29.40 8.21 23.68
CA ARG A 752 30.14 9.32 24.32
C ARG A 752 30.45 10.42 23.31
N MET A 753 30.08 11.65 23.60
CA MET A 753 30.51 12.80 22.80
C MET A 753 32.03 13.01 22.93
N VAL A 754 32.73 13.07 21.80
CA VAL A 754 34.18 13.26 21.72
C VAL A 754 34.53 14.56 20.99
N MET A 755 35.61 15.21 21.45
CA MET A 755 36.10 16.47 20.88
C MET A 755 37.19 16.27 19.81
N ALA A 756 37.68 15.05 19.67
CA ALA A 756 38.79 14.68 18.81
C ALA A 756 38.60 13.23 18.37
N ARG A 757 39.34 12.81 17.34
CA ARG A 757 39.29 11.42 16.87
C ARG A 757 39.69 10.46 18.00
N PRO A 758 39.05 9.29 18.11
CA PRO A 758 39.55 8.20 18.94
C PRO A 758 40.98 7.80 18.53
N SER A 759 41.76 7.32 19.51
CA SER A 759 43.15 6.86 19.31
C SER A 759 43.27 5.47 18.69
N SER A 760 42.15 4.75 18.58
CA SER A 760 42.09 3.45 17.91
C SER A 760 42.26 3.62 16.39
N VAL A 761 42.67 2.55 15.71
CA VAL A 761 42.79 2.52 14.24
C VAL A 761 41.41 2.42 13.64
N ALA A 762 41.05 3.34 12.74
CA ALA A 762 39.82 3.24 11.97
C ALA A 762 39.99 2.17 10.88
N VAL A 763 39.06 1.22 10.80
CA VAL A 763 39.14 0.03 9.94
C VAL A 763 38.06 -0.03 8.88
N GLY A 764 36.93 0.69 9.06
CA GLY A 764 35.84 0.69 8.09
C GLY A 764 34.92 1.89 8.23
N VAL A 765 34.06 2.08 7.23
CA VAL A 765 33.02 3.10 7.21
C VAL A 765 31.75 2.55 6.56
N ASP A 766 30.61 2.81 7.18
CA ASP A 766 29.27 2.52 6.63
C ASP A 766 28.60 3.81 6.14
N TRP A 767 27.73 3.65 5.15
CA TRP A 767 26.80 4.71 4.78
C TRP A 767 25.86 5.06 5.95
N PRO A 768 25.36 6.31 6.03
CA PRO A 768 24.35 6.68 7.01
C PRO A 768 23.12 5.78 6.93
N VAL A 769 22.49 5.49 8.07
CA VAL A 769 21.30 4.60 8.15
C VAL A 769 20.17 5.13 7.27
N GLU A 770 20.06 6.44 7.13
CA GLU A 770 19.09 7.11 6.27
C GLU A 770 19.26 6.77 4.78
N LEU A 771 20.44 6.33 4.34
CA LEU A 771 20.65 5.76 3.01
C LEU A 771 20.39 4.25 2.98
N ILE A 772 20.61 3.57 4.10
CA ILE A 772 20.44 2.11 4.22
C ILE A 772 18.95 1.72 4.30
N ASP A 773 18.08 2.54 4.89
CA ASP A 773 16.65 2.25 5.04
C ASP A 773 15.84 2.33 3.73
N PHE A 774 16.46 2.72 2.62
CA PHE A 774 15.78 2.99 1.35
C PHE A 774 16.43 2.24 0.20
N ASN A 775 15.64 1.90 -0.82
CA ASN A 775 16.15 1.25 -2.04
C ASN A 775 17.20 2.14 -2.73
N GLU A 776 18.32 1.53 -3.12
CA GLU A 776 19.46 2.18 -3.76
C GLU A 776 19.10 2.93 -5.04
N SER A 777 18.08 2.51 -5.79
CA SER A 777 17.61 3.23 -7.00
C SER A 777 16.99 4.60 -6.71
N GLY A 778 16.61 4.87 -5.46
CA GLY A 778 16.11 6.17 -5.03
C GLY A 778 17.20 7.21 -4.76
N THR A 779 18.47 6.80 -4.76
CA THR A 779 19.60 7.64 -4.37
C THR A 779 20.63 7.71 -5.50
N ALA A 780 20.93 8.93 -5.94
CA ALA A 780 21.94 9.17 -6.98
C ALA A 780 22.96 10.22 -6.55
N PHE A 781 24.18 10.09 -7.09
CA PHE A 781 25.32 10.96 -6.86
C PHE A 781 25.73 11.66 -8.16
N TYR A 782 26.25 12.89 -8.03
CA TYR A 782 26.78 13.70 -9.13
C TYR A 782 28.18 14.18 -8.75
N PHE A 783 29.22 13.71 -9.44
CA PHE A 783 30.62 14.10 -9.16
C PHE A 783 31.08 15.35 -9.96
N ASP A 784 30.35 15.73 -11.00
CA ASP A 784 30.69 16.83 -11.90
C ASP A 784 29.47 17.69 -12.31
N TYR A 785 28.36 17.57 -11.57
CA TYR A 785 27.05 18.18 -11.85
C TYR A 785 26.37 17.72 -13.15
N VAL A 786 26.97 16.84 -13.95
CA VAL A 786 26.44 16.44 -15.26
C VAL A 786 26.06 14.97 -15.27
N THR A 787 26.88 14.11 -14.68
CA THR A 787 26.68 12.65 -14.74
C THR A 787 26.00 12.14 -13.49
N GLU A 788 24.85 11.49 -13.67
CA GLU A 788 24.12 10.80 -12.60
C GLU A 788 24.66 9.37 -12.41
N VAL A 789 25.01 9.01 -11.17
CA VAL A 789 25.43 7.65 -10.80
C VAL A 789 24.60 7.16 -9.63
N PHE A 790 23.94 6.00 -9.77
CA PHE A 790 23.17 5.40 -8.68
C PHE A 790 24.06 4.83 -7.57
N MET A 791 23.57 4.83 -6.34
CA MET A 791 24.29 4.36 -5.15
C MET A 791 24.89 2.95 -5.30
N THR A 792 24.23 2.05 -6.04
CA THR A 792 24.69 0.69 -6.40
C THR A 792 26.11 0.65 -7.02
N HIS A 793 26.59 1.78 -7.58
CA HIS A 793 27.91 1.90 -8.20
C HIS A 793 28.85 2.88 -7.47
N VAL A 794 28.50 3.30 -6.25
CA VAL A 794 29.26 4.27 -5.46
C VAL A 794 29.79 3.60 -4.19
N GLY A 795 31.11 3.56 -4.05
CA GLY A 795 31.79 3.07 -2.85
C GLY A 795 32.05 4.17 -1.83
N ILE A 796 32.13 3.79 -0.55
CA ILE A 796 32.63 4.62 0.54
C ILE A 796 33.69 3.85 1.33
N GLU A 797 34.86 4.44 1.50
CA GLU A 797 36.00 3.82 2.16
C GLU A 797 36.83 4.83 2.96
N LEU A 798 37.64 4.33 3.90
CA LEU A 798 38.67 5.13 4.55
C LEU A 798 39.89 5.25 3.64
N VAL A 799 40.44 6.46 3.50
CA VAL A 799 41.67 6.68 2.74
C VAL A 799 42.87 6.00 3.40
N GLU A 800 42.92 5.98 4.73
CA GLU A 800 44.05 5.43 5.49
C GLU A 800 43.59 4.77 6.80
N CYS A 801 44.03 3.54 7.05
CA CYS A 801 43.82 2.82 8.31
C CYS A 801 44.93 3.20 9.30
N SER A 802 44.85 4.40 9.85
CA SER A 802 45.85 4.93 10.79
C SER A 802 45.24 5.21 12.16
N ALA A 803 46.06 5.12 13.22
CA ALA A 803 45.69 5.51 14.58
C ALA A 803 45.75 7.05 14.79
N THR A 804 46.45 7.79 13.93
CA THR A 804 46.76 9.22 14.16
C THR A 804 46.42 10.15 13.00
N ALA A 805 46.31 9.66 11.76
CA ALA A 805 46.01 10.49 10.59
C ALA A 805 44.62 11.17 10.69
N PRO A 806 44.27 12.18 9.89
CA PRO A 806 42.89 12.67 9.84
C PRO A 806 41.91 11.59 9.34
N LEU A 807 40.67 11.59 9.83
CA LEU A 807 39.61 10.70 9.33
C LEU A 807 39.10 11.25 8.00
N ILE A 808 39.60 10.69 6.89
CA ILE A 808 39.25 11.08 5.53
C ILE A 808 38.53 9.92 4.85
N LEU A 809 37.31 10.20 4.36
CA LEU A 809 36.48 9.27 3.62
C LEU A 809 36.64 9.53 2.12
N ARG A 810 36.78 8.45 1.36
CA ARG A 810 36.78 8.43 -0.10
C ARG A 810 35.41 7.95 -0.57
N ILE A 811 34.71 8.80 -1.32
CA ILE A 811 33.47 8.44 -2.02
C ILE A 811 33.82 8.34 -3.50
N PHE A 812 33.60 7.20 -4.14
CA PHE A 812 34.16 6.94 -5.47
C PHE A 812 33.30 6.02 -6.36
N THR A 813 33.56 6.11 -7.66
CA THR A 813 33.11 5.20 -8.72
C THR A 813 34.34 4.63 -9.45
N GLU A 814 34.16 3.81 -10.48
CA GLU A 814 35.31 3.30 -11.26
C GLU A 814 36.18 4.40 -11.89
N GLY A 815 35.60 5.58 -12.19
CA GLY A 815 36.29 6.66 -12.91
C GLY A 815 36.41 8.00 -12.19
N ARG A 816 35.77 8.18 -11.03
CA ARG A 816 35.73 9.45 -10.29
C ARG A 816 35.84 9.20 -8.79
N GLU A 817 36.38 10.16 -8.06
CA GLU A 817 36.39 10.14 -6.60
C GLU A 817 36.25 11.55 -6.01
N VAL A 818 35.78 11.62 -4.78
CA VAL A 818 35.85 12.80 -3.94
C VAL A 818 36.28 12.39 -2.53
N LYS A 819 37.08 13.24 -1.88
CA LYS A 819 37.57 13.01 -0.53
C LYS A 819 36.94 14.01 0.42
N VAL A 820 36.43 13.52 1.56
CA VAL A 820 35.81 14.35 2.59
C VAL A 820 36.43 14.04 3.95
N ARG A 821 36.82 15.07 4.69
CA ARG A 821 37.43 14.97 6.03
C ARG A 821 36.39 15.28 7.10
N LEU A 822 36.33 14.44 8.13
CA LEU A 822 35.63 14.75 9.37
C LEU A 822 36.44 15.77 10.19
N LYS A 823 35.84 16.92 10.48
CA LYS A 823 36.42 17.98 11.32
C LYS A 823 35.59 18.16 12.59
N PHE A 824 36.23 18.05 13.74
CA PHE A 824 35.65 18.40 15.03
C PHE A 824 35.68 19.92 15.23
N LEU A 825 34.58 20.48 15.71
CA LEU A 825 34.37 21.91 15.91
C LEU A 825 34.00 22.18 17.39
N GLY A 826 34.33 23.38 17.87
CA GLY A 826 33.99 23.81 19.22
C GLY A 826 34.72 23.06 20.35
N SER A 827 34.31 23.31 21.60
CA SER A 827 34.87 22.66 22.80
C SER A 827 33.84 22.57 23.91
N GLY A 828 33.85 21.49 24.69
CA GLY A 828 32.93 21.32 25.82
C GLY A 828 31.46 21.20 25.38
N ALA A 829 30.59 22.09 25.85
CA ALA A 829 29.15 22.05 25.54
C ALA A 829 28.79 22.54 24.13
N THR A 830 29.73 23.15 23.39
CA THR A 830 29.56 23.61 22.00
C THR A 830 30.26 22.69 20.99
N ALA A 831 30.58 21.47 21.42
CA ALA A 831 31.17 20.45 20.57
C ALA A 831 30.25 20.10 19.39
N ASP A 832 30.82 20.16 18.20
CA ASP A 832 30.11 19.85 16.97
C ASP A 832 31.06 19.21 15.95
N PHE A 833 30.57 18.87 14.78
CA PHE A 833 31.38 18.34 13.69
C PHE A 833 30.88 18.81 12.33
N ALA A 834 31.75 18.72 11.32
CA ALA A 834 31.37 18.91 9.94
C ALA A 834 32.23 18.05 9.02
N PHE A 835 31.65 17.57 7.93
CA PHE A 835 32.39 16.99 6.82
C PHE A 835 32.79 18.10 5.83
N LEU A 836 34.05 18.11 5.41
CA LEU A 836 34.60 19.11 4.50
C LEU A 836 35.37 18.45 3.37
N TYR A 837 35.27 18.97 2.15
CA TYR A 837 36.02 18.45 1.02
C TYR A 837 37.54 18.62 1.17
N GLU A 838 38.29 17.58 0.83
CA GLU A 838 39.72 17.63 0.61
C GLU A 838 39.98 17.92 -0.87
N GLY A 839 40.34 19.16 -1.20
CA GLY A 839 40.64 19.60 -2.57
C GLY A 839 39.51 20.38 -3.26
N SER A 840 39.56 20.45 -4.58
CA SER A 840 38.61 21.21 -5.43
C SER A 840 37.41 20.39 -5.90
N ASP A 841 37.50 19.06 -5.88
CA ASP A 841 36.43 18.18 -6.34
C ASP A 841 35.21 18.27 -5.42
N ARG A 842 34.01 18.23 -6.00
CA ARG A 842 32.73 18.39 -5.30
C ARG A 842 31.76 17.32 -5.75
N ALA A 843 30.82 16.95 -4.88
CA ALA A 843 29.77 16.02 -5.25
C ALA A 843 28.41 16.44 -4.70
N GLN A 844 27.34 16.04 -5.37
CA GLN A 844 25.98 16.20 -4.88
C GLN A 844 25.30 14.85 -4.72
N ILE A 845 24.34 14.78 -3.81
CA ILE A 845 23.47 13.62 -3.61
C ILE A 845 22.02 14.05 -3.85
N ARG A 846 21.28 13.25 -4.62
CA ARG A 846 19.87 13.47 -4.94
C ARG A 846 19.00 12.41 -4.31
N ARG A 847 18.08 12.87 -3.48
CA ARG A 847 17.02 12.07 -2.86
C ARG A 847 15.78 12.94 -2.66
N GLY A 848 14.92 12.98 -3.68
CA GLY A 848 13.80 13.93 -3.78
C GLY A 848 14.24 15.38 -4.04
N LYS A 849 15.19 15.87 -3.25
CA LYS A 849 15.95 17.10 -3.45
C LYS A 849 17.43 16.78 -3.71
N THR A 850 18.10 17.62 -4.48
CA THR A 850 19.56 17.56 -4.68
C THR A 850 20.23 18.47 -3.65
N VAL A 851 21.20 17.94 -2.91
CA VAL A 851 21.98 18.65 -1.88
C VAL A 851 23.47 18.37 -2.03
N ASP A 852 24.32 19.25 -1.48
CA ASP A 852 25.76 19.03 -1.42
C ASP A 852 26.11 17.82 -0.54
N LEU A 853 27.09 17.01 -0.96
CA LEU A 853 27.45 15.78 -0.25
C LEU A 853 28.00 16.03 1.17
N CYS A 854 28.84 17.05 1.36
CA CYS A 854 29.37 17.38 2.69
C CYS A 854 28.26 17.88 3.63
N ALA A 855 27.34 18.70 3.12
CA ALA A 855 26.16 19.12 3.88
C ALA A 855 25.31 17.91 4.29
N PHE A 856 25.07 16.98 3.38
CA PHE A 856 24.32 15.75 3.66
C PHE A 856 25.01 14.88 4.73
N LEU A 857 26.31 14.60 4.59
CA LEU A 857 27.05 13.79 5.57
C LEU A 857 27.22 14.49 6.93
N THR A 858 27.09 15.82 6.98
CA THR A 858 27.08 16.55 8.26
C THR A 858 25.73 16.43 8.96
N GLU A 859 24.62 16.47 8.22
CA GLU A 859 23.26 16.25 8.75
C GLU A 859 23.03 14.78 9.14
N PHE A 860 23.54 13.85 8.31
CA PHE A 860 23.42 12.40 8.48
C PHE A 860 24.82 11.76 8.44
N PRO A 861 25.52 11.69 9.59
CA PRO A 861 26.90 11.21 9.63
C PRO A 861 27.01 9.72 9.29
N PRO A 862 28.02 9.32 8.48
CA PRO A 862 28.38 7.93 8.30
C PRO A 862 29.00 7.36 9.59
N THR A 863 28.88 6.05 9.77
CA THR A 863 29.46 5.34 10.92
C THR A 863 30.88 4.92 10.61
N ILE A 864 31.86 5.38 11.38
CA ILE A 864 33.26 4.96 11.28
C ILE A 864 33.56 3.89 12.32
N TRP A 865 34.09 2.75 11.91
CA TRP A 865 34.42 1.61 12.77
C TRP A 865 35.91 1.57 13.11
N PHE A 866 36.23 1.13 14.31
CA PHE A 866 37.59 1.03 14.82
C PHE A 866 37.99 -0.42 15.14
N ALA A 867 39.30 -0.69 15.13
CA ALA A 867 39.87 -2.03 15.33
C ALA A 867 39.53 -2.67 16.68
N ASP A 868 39.20 -1.86 17.69
CA ASP A 868 38.75 -2.29 19.02
C ASP A 868 37.24 -2.60 19.08
N GLY A 869 36.54 -2.49 17.94
CA GLY A 869 35.10 -2.70 17.83
C GLY A 869 34.27 -1.50 18.27
N SER A 870 34.90 -0.38 18.62
CA SER A 870 34.19 0.87 18.87
C SER A 870 33.76 1.53 17.54
N ARG A 871 32.80 2.46 17.61
CA ARG A 871 32.33 3.21 16.44
C ARG A 871 32.17 4.69 16.71
N LEU A 872 32.21 5.51 15.67
CA LEU A 872 32.03 6.95 15.71
C LEU A 872 30.99 7.41 14.69
N ASP A 873 29.94 8.04 15.18
CA ASP A 873 28.87 8.65 14.39
C ASP A 873 28.99 10.19 14.53
N GLY A 874 29.62 10.85 13.57
CA GLY A 874 29.96 12.28 13.69
C GLY A 874 30.94 12.54 14.82
N ASN A 875 30.45 13.07 15.96
CA ASN A 875 31.22 13.23 17.19
C ASN A 875 30.77 12.32 18.35
N MET A 876 29.97 11.30 18.07
CA MET A 876 29.46 10.35 19.07
C MET A 876 30.22 9.02 18.99
N HIS A 877 31.12 8.76 19.95
CA HIS A 877 31.94 7.56 20.03
C HIS A 877 31.34 6.52 20.97
N THR A 878 31.09 5.30 20.50
CA THR A 878 30.50 4.22 21.29
C THR A 878 31.51 3.08 21.46
N GLU A 879 31.95 2.84 22.70
CA GLU A 879 32.88 1.76 23.06
C GLU A 879 32.18 0.41 23.20
N LEU A 880 32.84 -0.66 22.76
CA LEU A 880 32.39 -2.03 22.96
C LEU A 880 32.81 -2.52 24.36
N ARG A 881 31.85 -2.84 25.24
CA ARG A 881 32.11 -3.10 26.68
C ARG A 881 32.71 -4.47 27.03
N THR A 882 32.95 -5.35 26.05
CA THR A 882 33.48 -6.70 26.32
C THR A 882 34.88 -6.86 25.76
N GLY A 883 35.80 -7.39 26.57
CA GLY A 883 37.14 -7.78 26.13
C GLY A 883 37.09 -8.74 24.93
N SER A 884 37.97 -8.50 23.95
CA SER A 884 38.11 -9.36 22.78
C SER A 884 38.74 -10.69 23.18
N THR A 885 38.09 -11.79 22.81
CA THR A 885 38.70 -13.13 22.83
C THR A 885 39.48 -13.32 21.54
N LEU A 886 40.73 -13.78 21.64
CA LEU A 886 41.55 -14.08 20.47
C LEU A 886 40.86 -15.11 19.57
N PHE A 887 40.90 -14.88 18.26
CA PHE A 887 40.38 -15.85 17.30
C PHE A 887 41.17 -17.17 17.37
N PRO A 888 40.51 -18.33 17.48
CA PRO A 888 41.20 -19.62 17.59
C PRO A 888 42.02 -19.94 16.32
N ARG A 889 43.33 -20.20 16.47
CA ARG A 889 44.24 -20.51 15.35
C ARG A 889 43.88 -21.80 14.59
N ASP A 890 43.19 -22.72 15.25
CA ASP A 890 42.72 -23.98 14.69
C ASP A 890 41.58 -23.78 13.67
N ARG A 891 40.88 -22.65 13.74
CA ARG A 891 39.84 -22.24 12.78
C ARG A 891 40.37 -21.48 11.55
N LEU A 892 41.68 -21.20 11.50
CA LEU A 892 42.32 -20.68 10.29
C LEU A 892 42.56 -21.83 9.30
N GLU A 893 42.17 -21.65 8.04
CA GLU A 893 42.30 -22.67 7.00
C GLU A 893 43.47 -22.36 6.08
N VAL A 894 44.29 -23.34 5.71
CA VAL A 894 45.43 -23.09 4.81
C VAL A 894 44.99 -23.33 3.37
N LEU A 895 45.25 -22.36 2.47
CA LEU A 895 45.12 -22.54 1.02
C LEU A 895 46.48 -22.60 0.34
N ASP A 896 46.54 -23.37 -0.75
CA ASP A 896 47.70 -23.43 -1.62
C ASP A 896 47.69 -22.25 -2.61
N TRP A 897 48.67 -21.37 -2.43
CA TRP A 897 48.93 -20.17 -3.23
C TRP A 897 50.07 -20.39 -4.25
N THR A 898 50.48 -21.63 -4.49
CA THR A 898 51.47 -21.94 -5.55
C THR A 898 50.99 -21.41 -6.89
N ASP A 899 51.89 -20.79 -7.65
CA ASP A 899 51.63 -20.13 -8.94
C ASP A 899 50.67 -18.92 -8.91
N ILE A 900 50.32 -18.40 -7.72
CA ILE A 900 49.53 -17.18 -7.54
C ILE A 900 50.42 -16.02 -7.07
N ASP A 901 50.31 -14.88 -7.73
CA ASP A 901 50.92 -13.64 -7.24
C ASP A 901 50.03 -13.05 -6.16
N ILE A 902 50.38 -13.29 -4.90
CA ILE A 902 49.63 -12.81 -3.73
C ILE A 902 49.57 -11.27 -3.62
N LYS A 903 50.27 -10.52 -4.48
CA LYS A 903 50.16 -9.06 -4.61
C LYS A 903 49.09 -8.63 -5.63
N LYS A 904 48.53 -9.56 -6.41
CA LYS A 904 47.44 -9.32 -7.37
C LYS A 904 46.12 -9.77 -6.76
N GLU A 905 45.33 -8.80 -6.29
CA GLU A 905 44.02 -9.05 -5.67
C GLU A 905 42.98 -9.55 -6.69
N SER A 906 42.55 -8.66 -7.59
CA SER A 906 41.41 -8.87 -8.49
C SER A 906 41.76 -9.63 -9.77
N GLN A 907 40.84 -10.50 -10.19
CA GLN A 907 40.92 -11.20 -11.49
C GLN A 907 40.61 -10.27 -12.67
N ARG A 908 39.93 -9.14 -12.44
CA ARG A 908 39.41 -8.21 -13.44
C ARG A 908 38.56 -8.88 -14.52
N GLU A 909 38.16 -8.12 -15.54
CA GLU A 909 37.40 -8.63 -16.67
C GLU A 909 38.16 -9.69 -17.47
N GLU A 910 39.49 -9.61 -17.46
CA GLU A 910 40.36 -10.52 -18.21
C GLU A 910 40.45 -11.92 -17.58
N ARG A 911 39.95 -12.10 -16.34
CA ARG A 911 40.06 -13.32 -15.54
C ARG A 911 41.52 -13.78 -15.36
N ARG A 912 42.32 -12.92 -14.73
CA ARG A 912 43.74 -13.15 -14.43
C ARG A 912 43.91 -14.37 -13.54
N LYS A 913 44.41 -15.46 -14.12
CA LYS A 913 44.55 -16.77 -13.45
C LYS A 913 45.56 -16.77 -12.30
N ASP A 914 46.45 -15.80 -12.26
CA ASP A 914 47.50 -15.63 -11.24
C ASP A 914 47.08 -14.68 -10.10
N SER A 915 45.79 -14.34 -9.98
CA SER A 915 45.25 -13.47 -8.94
C SER A 915 44.66 -14.23 -7.74
N VAL A 916 44.64 -13.57 -6.59
CA VAL A 916 44.05 -14.08 -5.34
C VAL A 916 42.57 -14.38 -5.53
N GLN A 917 41.82 -13.47 -6.16
CA GLN A 917 40.38 -13.63 -6.39
C GLN A 917 40.08 -14.82 -7.32
N TYR A 918 40.83 -14.99 -8.43
CA TYR A 918 40.63 -16.12 -9.34
C TYR A 918 40.84 -17.46 -8.64
N ARG A 919 41.94 -17.60 -7.88
CA ARG A 919 42.22 -18.81 -7.09
C ARG A 919 41.11 -19.08 -6.07
N THR A 920 40.60 -18.02 -5.44
CA THR A 920 39.52 -18.13 -4.46
C THR A 920 38.23 -18.63 -5.12
N ILE A 921 37.86 -18.09 -6.29
CA ILE A 921 36.70 -18.54 -7.07
C ILE A 921 36.83 -20.03 -7.44
N ASP A 922 38.00 -20.48 -7.90
CA ASP A 922 38.23 -21.90 -8.23
C ASP A 922 38.07 -22.81 -7.00
N VAL A 923 38.65 -22.42 -5.85
CA VAL A 923 38.49 -23.17 -4.59
C VAL A 923 37.03 -23.22 -4.14
N LEU A 924 36.28 -22.13 -4.30
CA LEU A 924 34.86 -22.05 -3.95
C LEU A 924 34.01 -22.95 -4.84
N LYS A 925 34.28 -22.99 -6.15
CA LYS A 925 33.62 -23.88 -7.12
C LYS A 925 33.82 -25.36 -6.80
N ASP A 926 35.03 -25.72 -6.34
CA ASP A 926 35.35 -27.11 -6.00
C ASP A 926 34.76 -27.55 -4.65
N ARG A 927 34.69 -26.64 -3.67
CA ARG A 927 34.25 -26.96 -2.30
C ARG A 927 32.75 -26.90 -2.09
N TYR A 928 32.06 -26.02 -2.82
CA TYR A 928 30.65 -25.72 -2.58
C TYR A 928 29.84 -25.82 -3.86
N ALA A 929 28.64 -26.38 -3.76
CA ALA A 929 27.67 -26.41 -4.84
C ALA A 929 26.81 -25.13 -4.80
N TYR A 930 27.26 -24.08 -5.48
CA TYR A 930 26.51 -22.83 -5.58
C TYR A 930 25.47 -22.88 -6.70
N ASP A 931 24.28 -22.34 -6.43
CA ASP A 931 23.28 -22.01 -7.44
C ASP A 931 23.71 -20.81 -8.28
N VAL A 932 24.35 -19.82 -7.63
CA VAL A 932 24.94 -18.64 -8.27
C VAL A 932 26.28 -18.32 -7.60
N LEU A 933 27.32 -18.11 -8.39
CA LEU A 933 28.59 -17.52 -7.92
C LEU A 933 28.87 -16.27 -8.74
N PHE A 934 29.07 -15.15 -8.05
CA PHE A 934 29.08 -13.82 -8.65
C PHE A 934 30.37 -13.06 -8.30
N ASP A 935 31.04 -12.53 -9.32
CA ASP A 935 32.19 -11.63 -9.20
C ASP A 935 31.69 -10.18 -9.06
N ASP A 936 31.59 -9.73 -7.81
CA ASP A 936 31.02 -8.42 -7.49
C ASP A 936 32.07 -7.31 -7.35
N ASP A 937 33.36 -7.62 -7.57
CA ASP A 937 34.49 -6.70 -7.47
C ASP A 937 34.23 -5.36 -8.18
N GLY A 938 34.51 -4.28 -7.46
CA GLY A 938 34.51 -2.90 -7.95
C GLY A 938 33.75 -1.92 -7.04
N ALA A 939 33.71 -0.65 -7.45
CA ALA A 939 33.07 0.40 -6.65
C ALA A 939 31.60 0.08 -6.32
N GLY A 940 31.25 0.11 -5.03
CA GLY A 940 29.90 -0.17 -4.54
C GLY A 940 29.57 -1.65 -4.31
N GLU A 941 30.54 -2.56 -4.38
CA GLU A 941 30.32 -4.00 -4.13
C GLU A 941 29.71 -4.35 -2.76
N ALA A 942 29.01 -5.48 -2.72
CA ALA A 942 28.59 -6.16 -1.50
C ALA A 942 29.75 -6.93 -0.84
N ALA A 943 30.57 -7.62 -1.64
CA ALA A 943 31.82 -8.30 -1.29
C ALA A 943 32.62 -8.55 -2.59
N ASP A 944 33.89 -8.96 -2.52
CA ASP A 944 34.65 -9.25 -3.76
C ASP A 944 34.04 -10.43 -4.54
N ILE A 945 33.54 -11.45 -3.83
CA ILE A 945 32.86 -12.61 -4.42
C ILE A 945 31.61 -12.93 -3.58
N VAL A 946 30.49 -13.19 -4.26
CA VAL A 946 29.23 -13.59 -3.62
C VAL A 946 28.79 -14.97 -4.11
N GLY A 947 28.82 -15.96 -3.21
CA GLY A 947 28.29 -17.30 -3.45
C GLY A 947 26.88 -17.45 -2.89
N ILE A 948 25.97 -18.07 -3.62
CA ILE A 948 24.59 -18.27 -3.18
C ILE A 948 24.17 -19.72 -3.40
N ALA A 949 23.65 -20.35 -2.36
CA ALA A 949 23.18 -21.73 -2.38
C ALA A 949 21.81 -21.88 -1.69
N LEU A 950 20.96 -22.72 -2.26
CA LEU A 950 19.68 -23.12 -1.69
C LEU A 950 19.81 -24.47 -0.98
N ASP A 951 19.09 -24.64 0.13
CA ASP A 951 19.07 -25.90 0.88
C ASP A 951 18.35 -27.05 0.14
N ASP A 952 17.30 -26.72 -0.62
CA ASP A 952 16.57 -27.65 -1.48
C ASP A 952 16.25 -26.99 -2.84
N PRO A 953 16.47 -27.68 -3.97
CA PRO A 953 16.24 -27.11 -5.30
C PRO A 953 14.76 -26.99 -5.69
N SER A 954 13.85 -27.68 -4.99
CA SER A 954 12.42 -27.76 -5.27
C SER A 954 11.53 -27.05 -4.25
N ALA A 955 11.93 -27.04 -2.98
CA ALA A 955 11.18 -26.39 -1.89
C ALA A 955 12.14 -25.73 -0.89
N PRO A 956 12.88 -24.68 -1.30
CA PRO A 956 13.89 -24.06 -0.47
C PRO A 956 13.29 -23.42 0.78
N LYS A 957 13.90 -23.69 1.94
CA LYS A 957 13.55 -23.06 3.23
C LYS A 957 14.66 -22.16 3.75
N LEU A 958 15.88 -22.32 3.23
CA LEU A 958 17.04 -21.54 3.59
C LEU A 958 17.87 -21.15 2.35
N ILE A 959 18.15 -19.86 2.21
CA ILE A 959 19.15 -19.31 1.29
C ILE A 959 20.41 -19.03 2.09
N THR A 960 21.51 -19.65 1.70
CA THR A 960 22.84 -19.37 2.25
C THR A 960 23.59 -18.48 1.27
N VAL A 961 24.04 -17.31 1.74
CA VAL A 961 24.85 -16.39 0.96
C VAL A 961 26.22 -16.25 1.60
N ASP A 962 27.25 -16.48 0.81
CA ASP A 962 28.65 -16.41 1.18
C ASP A 962 29.23 -15.11 0.63
N LEU A 963 29.55 -14.17 1.52
CA LEU A 963 30.21 -12.91 1.21
C LEU A 963 31.71 -13.07 1.47
N VAL A 964 32.50 -13.11 0.41
CA VAL A 964 33.93 -13.41 0.48
C VAL A 964 34.71 -12.14 0.18
N HIS A 965 35.49 -11.69 1.15
CA HIS A 965 36.33 -10.49 1.04
C HIS A 965 37.79 -10.90 0.82
N CYS A 966 38.38 -10.47 -0.28
CA CYS A 966 39.73 -10.80 -0.70
C CYS A 966 40.63 -9.57 -0.59
N LYS A 967 41.84 -9.75 -0.04
CA LYS A 967 42.83 -8.67 -0.06
C LYS A 967 44.21 -9.16 -0.46
N TYR A 968 44.95 -8.38 -1.24
CA TYR A 968 46.35 -8.69 -1.53
C TYR A 968 47.25 -8.59 -0.27
N SER A 969 48.42 -9.21 -0.35
CA SER A 969 49.49 -9.10 0.65
C SER A 969 50.40 -7.91 0.36
N GLY A 970 50.68 -7.05 1.35
CA GLY A 970 51.68 -5.99 1.20
C GLY A 970 53.11 -6.50 0.99
N GLY A 971 53.41 -7.71 1.48
CA GLY A 971 54.71 -8.39 1.33
C GLY A 971 54.72 -9.42 0.19
N SER A 972 55.91 -9.79 -0.29
CA SER A 972 56.10 -10.92 -1.22
C SER A 972 56.03 -12.28 -0.54
N THR A 973 56.03 -12.31 0.79
CA THR A 973 55.84 -13.50 1.62
C THR A 973 54.81 -13.22 2.70
N ALA A 974 54.09 -14.26 3.12
CA ALA A 974 53.18 -14.17 4.26
C ALA A 974 53.94 -13.83 5.56
N GLY A 975 53.24 -13.25 6.52
CA GLY A 975 53.79 -12.87 7.82
C GLY A 975 52.77 -12.21 8.75
N ALA A 976 53.26 -11.56 9.80
CA ALA A 976 52.44 -11.01 10.89
C ALA A 976 52.03 -9.53 10.71
N ARG A 977 51.83 -9.07 9.46
CA ARG A 977 51.49 -7.67 9.16
C ARG A 977 50.02 -7.39 9.49
N ILE A 978 49.77 -6.41 10.35
CA ILE A 978 48.41 -6.04 10.75
C ILE A 978 47.70 -5.19 9.69
N ASP A 979 48.45 -4.41 8.92
CA ASP A 979 47.90 -3.55 7.87
C ASP A 979 47.19 -4.34 6.77
N ASP A 980 47.69 -5.55 6.48
CA ASP A 980 47.07 -6.51 5.56
C ASP A 980 45.67 -6.96 6.08
N MET A 981 45.39 -6.83 7.38
CA MET A 981 44.14 -7.30 8.01
C MET A 981 43.10 -6.20 8.23
N TYR A 982 43.49 -4.93 8.41
CA TYR A 982 42.55 -3.86 8.77
C TYR A 982 41.45 -3.68 7.73
N VAL A 983 41.82 -3.57 6.44
CA VAL A 983 40.88 -3.30 5.34
C VAL A 983 39.90 -4.47 5.18
N VAL A 984 40.40 -5.70 5.11
CA VAL A 984 39.55 -6.88 4.88
C VAL A 984 38.64 -7.18 6.07
N CYS A 985 39.09 -6.93 7.30
CA CYS A 985 38.24 -7.01 8.49
C CYS A 985 37.15 -5.92 8.48
N GLY A 986 37.48 -4.70 8.04
CA GLY A 986 36.51 -3.62 7.86
C GLY A 986 35.44 -3.95 6.82
N GLN A 987 35.83 -4.46 5.64
CA GLN A 987 34.90 -4.92 4.59
C GLN A 987 34.00 -6.06 5.09
N ALA A 988 34.57 -7.01 5.83
CA ALA A 988 33.81 -8.08 6.47
C ALA A 988 32.75 -7.55 7.44
N GLN A 989 33.11 -6.60 8.31
CA GLN A 989 32.14 -5.94 9.22
C GLN A 989 31.04 -5.19 8.46
N ARG A 990 31.39 -4.52 7.35
CA ARG A 990 30.45 -3.79 6.47
C ARG A 990 29.30 -4.66 5.93
N SER A 991 29.54 -5.97 5.78
CA SER A 991 28.56 -6.94 5.26
C SER A 991 27.27 -6.99 6.07
N VAL A 992 27.29 -6.56 7.33
CA VAL A 992 26.11 -6.49 8.21
C VAL A 992 25.01 -5.58 7.66
N MET A 993 25.33 -4.60 6.82
CA MET A 993 24.33 -3.68 6.26
C MET A 993 23.21 -4.42 5.50
N TRP A 994 23.51 -5.56 4.88
CA TRP A 994 22.55 -6.35 4.12
C TRP A 994 21.53 -7.09 5.00
N LEU A 995 21.75 -7.16 6.32
CA LEU A 995 20.79 -7.71 7.29
C LEU A 995 20.01 -6.64 8.06
N HIS A 996 20.18 -5.35 7.71
CA HIS A 996 19.61 -4.24 8.47
C HIS A 996 18.09 -4.36 8.67
N ASN A 997 17.38 -4.80 7.62
CA ASN A 997 15.96 -5.14 7.65
C ASN A 997 15.67 -6.24 6.61
N GLN A 998 14.44 -6.77 6.60
CA GLN A 998 14.05 -7.84 5.66
C GLN A 998 14.14 -7.39 4.19
N ASP A 999 13.77 -6.15 3.88
CA ASP A 999 13.88 -5.60 2.53
C ASP A 999 15.34 -5.59 2.06
N ARG A 1000 16.30 -5.20 2.93
CA ARG A 1000 17.73 -5.17 2.60
C ARG A 1000 18.33 -6.54 2.28
N ARG A 1001 17.80 -7.61 2.88
CA ARG A 1001 18.21 -8.98 2.55
C ARG A 1001 17.85 -9.33 1.11
N THR A 1002 16.68 -8.88 0.67
CA THR A 1002 16.23 -9.03 -0.72
C THR A 1002 17.00 -8.08 -1.64
N ASP A 1003 17.27 -6.85 -1.18
CA ASP A 1003 17.98 -5.83 -1.94
C ASP A 1003 19.40 -6.24 -2.31
N LEU A 1004 20.05 -7.12 -1.53
CA LEU A 1004 21.34 -7.71 -1.91
C LEU A 1004 21.25 -8.38 -3.30
N PHE A 1005 20.20 -9.16 -3.55
CA PHE A 1005 20.03 -9.80 -4.86
C PHE A 1005 19.65 -8.79 -5.95
N VAL A 1006 18.88 -7.75 -5.61
CA VAL A 1006 18.58 -6.64 -6.53
C VAL A 1006 19.84 -5.89 -6.92
N HIS A 1007 20.74 -5.66 -5.95
CA HIS A 1007 22.02 -5.01 -6.12
C HIS A 1007 22.90 -5.79 -7.12
N LEU A 1008 23.07 -7.09 -6.92
CA LEU A 1008 23.82 -7.96 -7.83
C LEU A 1008 23.21 -7.99 -9.24
N LEU A 1009 21.88 -8.08 -9.35
CA LEU A 1009 21.19 -8.06 -10.65
C LEU A 1009 21.38 -6.73 -11.40
N LYS A 1010 21.36 -5.59 -10.70
CA LYS A 1010 21.62 -4.27 -11.30
C LYS A 1010 23.05 -4.17 -11.81
N ARG A 1011 24.03 -4.66 -11.04
CA ARG A 1011 25.45 -4.66 -11.42
C ARG A 1011 25.73 -5.54 -12.63
N GLU A 1012 25.07 -6.69 -12.72
CA GLU A 1012 25.11 -7.53 -13.91
C GLU A 1012 24.47 -6.83 -15.12
N ALA A 1013 23.27 -6.27 -14.95
CA ALA A 1013 22.56 -5.60 -16.05
C ALA A 1013 23.36 -4.42 -16.62
N SER A 1014 23.93 -3.57 -15.76
CA SER A 1014 24.79 -2.46 -16.20
C SER A 1014 26.00 -2.93 -17.00
N ARG A 1015 26.65 -4.02 -16.56
CA ARG A 1015 27.84 -4.57 -17.23
C ARG A 1015 27.51 -5.13 -18.61
N ILE A 1016 26.41 -5.87 -18.73
CA ILE A 1016 25.93 -6.39 -20.02
C ILE A 1016 25.51 -5.27 -20.96
N ASP A 1017 24.86 -4.22 -20.44
CA ASP A 1017 24.42 -3.06 -21.22
C ASP A 1017 25.58 -2.27 -21.82
N GLU A 1018 26.72 -2.25 -21.15
CA GLU A 1018 27.98 -1.68 -21.64
C GLU A 1018 28.71 -2.61 -22.65
N GLY A 1019 28.18 -3.79 -22.94
CA GLY A 1019 28.80 -4.79 -23.82
C GLY A 1019 29.99 -5.53 -23.20
N ARG A 1020 30.12 -5.50 -21.87
CA ARG A 1020 31.20 -6.15 -21.11
C ARG A 1020 30.82 -7.60 -20.72
N PRO A 1021 31.79 -8.47 -20.39
CA PRO A 1021 31.51 -9.85 -19.96
C PRO A 1021 30.69 -9.93 -18.67
N SER A 1022 29.92 -11.02 -18.50
CA SER A 1022 29.11 -11.28 -17.31
C SER A 1022 29.94 -11.40 -16.02
N ARG A 1023 29.37 -10.93 -14.90
CA ARG A 1023 29.87 -11.15 -13.53
C ARG A 1023 29.60 -12.56 -13.01
N ILE A 1024 28.73 -13.32 -13.67
CA ILE A 1024 28.29 -14.63 -13.20
C ILE A 1024 29.34 -15.70 -13.58
N GLU A 1025 29.94 -16.31 -12.57
CA GLU A 1025 30.90 -17.41 -12.70
C GLU A 1025 30.22 -18.79 -12.70
N VAL A 1026 29.12 -18.93 -11.96
CA VAL A 1026 28.25 -20.12 -11.89
C VAL A 1026 26.80 -19.67 -11.86
N GLY A 1027 25.91 -20.37 -12.57
CA GLY A 1027 24.48 -20.07 -12.60
C GLY A 1027 24.06 -19.16 -13.75
N SER A 1028 22.98 -18.41 -13.58
CA SER A 1028 22.45 -17.48 -14.58
C SER A 1028 21.75 -16.29 -13.94
N ARG A 1029 21.55 -15.22 -14.71
CA ARG A 1029 20.79 -14.04 -14.28
C ARG A 1029 19.36 -14.41 -13.88
N ASP A 1030 18.73 -15.32 -14.62
CA ASP A 1030 17.36 -15.78 -14.32
C ASP A 1030 17.32 -16.59 -13.02
N ARG A 1031 18.37 -17.38 -12.72
CA ARG A 1031 18.49 -18.08 -11.44
C ARG A 1031 18.64 -17.10 -10.28
N LEU A 1032 19.44 -16.03 -10.45
CA LEU A 1032 19.59 -14.98 -9.44
C LEU A 1032 18.29 -14.19 -9.22
N ALA A 1033 17.53 -13.91 -10.28
CA ALA A 1033 16.20 -13.29 -10.20
C ALA A 1033 15.18 -14.17 -9.46
N LEU A 1034 15.21 -15.48 -9.68
CA LEU A 1034 14.40 -16.44 -8.93
C LEU A 1034 14.78 -16.43 -7.44
N ILE A 1035 16.07 -16.46 -7.12
CA ILE A 1035 16.59 -16.41 -5.75
C ILE A 1035 16.11 -15.15 -5.03
N ARG A 1036 16.18 -13.98 -5.69
CA ARG A 1036 15.62 -12.72 -5.17
C ARG A 1036 14.14 -12.89 -4.80
N ASP A 1037 13.34 -13.52 -5.64
CA ASP A 1037 11.89 -13.66 -5.39
C ASP A 1037 11.60 -14.60 -4.21
N ILE A 1038 12.29 -15.75 -4.12
CA ILE A 1038 12.10 -16.68 -3.00
C ILE A 1038 12.70 -16.16 -1.69
N SER A 1039 13.71 -15.29 -1.73
CA SER A 1039 14.36 -14.70 -0.54
C SER A 1039 13.42 -13.92 0.38
N ARG A 1040 12.23 -13.55 -0.13
CA ARG A 1040 11.18 -12.87 0.61
C ARG A 1040 10.37 -13.78 1.54
N THR A 1041 10.36 -15.09 1.26
CA THR A 1041 9.61 -16.09 2.04
C THR A 1041 10.53 -17.12 2.70
N CYS A 1042 11.72 -17.29 2.12
CA CYS A 1042 12.76 -18.17 2.57
C CYS A 1042 13.65 -17.47 3.61
N ALA A 1043 14.15 -18.20 4.60
CA ALA A 1043 15.11 -17.61 5.53
C ALA A 1043 16.41 -17.31 4.77
N VAL A 1044 17.00 -16.12 4.95
CA VAL A 1044 18.31 -15.78 4.38
C VAL A 1044 19.34 -15.77 5.50
N THR A 1045 20.41 -16.55 5.33
CA THR A 1045 21.58 -16.57 6.22
C THR A 1045 22.80 -16.13 5.45
N LEU A 1046 23.54 -15.17 6.02
CA LEU A 1046 24.80 -14.72 5.46
C LEU A 1046 25.97 -15.37 6.21
N ARG A 1047 26.99 -15.83 5.48
CA ARG A 1047 28.29 -16.24 5.98
C ARG A 1047 29.34 -15.31 5.39
N VAL A 1048 30.29 -14.86 6.20
CA VAL A 1048 31.36 -13.97 5.75
C VAL A 1048 32.69 -14.71 5.80
N PHE A 1049 33.44 -14.64 4.71
CA PHE A 1049 34.77 -15.23 4.58
C PHE A 1049 35.81 -14.13 4.36
N ILE A 1050 36.98 -14.28 4.99
CA ILE A 1050 38.10 -13.33 4.89
C ILE A 1050 39.27 -14.06 4.23
N VAL A 1051 39.71 -13.58 3.08
CA VAL A 1051 40.82 -14.17 2.32
C VAL A 1051 42.01 -13.22 2.33
N GLN A 1052 43.03 -13.59 3.09
CA GLN A 1052 44.27 -12.80 3.21
C GLN A 1052 45.50 -13.72 3.10
N PRO A 1053 46.04 -13.92 1.88
CA PRO A 1053 47.22 -14.76 1.64
C PRO A 1053 48.49 -14.26 2.36
N GLY A 1054 48.51 -13.00 2.80
CA GLY A 1054 49.59 -12.42 3.58
C GLY A 1054 49.63 -12.89 5.04
N LEU A 1055 48.60 -13.55 5.55
CA LEU A 1055 48.56 -14.10 6.91
C LEU A 1055 49.11 -15.54 6.92
N SER A 1056 49.94 -15.87 7.91
CA SER A 1056 50.43 -17.24 8.15
C SER A 1056 49.72 -17.85 9.35
N ARG A 1057 49.34 -19.13 9.28
CA ARG A 1057 48.69 -19.85 10.39
C ARG A 1057 49.61 -20.00 11.59
N THR A 1058 50.86 -20.36 11.33
CA THR A 1058 51.87 -20.63 12.36
C THR A 1058 52.35 -19.33 13.00
N ASP A 1059 52.48 -18.27 12.21
CA ASP A 1059 53.09 -17.01 12.65
C ASP A 1059 52.06 -15.91 12.96
N ALA A 1060 50.76 -16.21 12.89
CA ALA A 1060 49.68 -15.27 13.21
C ALA A 1060 49.90 -14.63 14.60
N ALA A 1061 50.15 -13.33 14.64
CA ALA A 1061 50.43 -12.64 15.89
C ALA A 1061 49.14 -12.38 16.70
N GLU A 1062 49.27 -12.18 18.02
CA GLU A 1062 48.11 -11.95 18.91
C GLU A 1062 47.25 -10.77 18.46
N HIS A 1063 47.85 -9.69 17.97
CA HIS A 1063 47.09 -8.52 17.50
C HIS A 1063 46.27 -8.80 16.23
N GLN A 1064 46.73 -9.69 15.34
CA GLN A 1064 45.94 -10.14 14.18
C GLN A 1064 44.76 -11.03 14.62
N LEU A 1065 44.99 -11.95 15.56
CA LEU A 1065 43.95 -12.81 16.12
C LEU A 1065 42.93 -12.03 16.96
N ALA A 1066 43.36 -10.97 17.64
CA ALA A 1066 42.48 -10.07 18.39
C ALA A 1066 41.53 -9.31 17.45
N LEU A 1067 42.03 -8.80 16.32
CA LEU A 1067 41.22 -8.11 15.31
C LEU A 1067 40.20 -9.07 14.67
N LEU A 1068 40.62 -10.29 14.32
CA LEU A 1068 39.71 -11.34 13.84
C LEU A 1068 38.65 -11.69 14.90
N GLY A 1069 39.04 -11.77 16.17
CA GLY A 1069 38.11 -12.02 17.27
C GLY A 1069 37.07 -10.91 17.46
N VAL A 1070 37.48 -9.64 17.30
CA VAL A 1070 36.55 -8.49 17.28
C VAL A 1070 35.58 -8.60 16.10
N THR A 1071 36.10 -8.87 14.90
CA THR A 1071 35.28 -9.02 13.68
C THR A 1071 34.29 -10.16 13.79
N GLU A 1072 34.72 -11.34 14.26
CA GLU A 1072 33.82 -12.48 14.49
C GLU A 1072 32.71 -12.12 15.47
N LYS A 1073 33.06 -11.52 16.61
CA LYS A 1073 32.07 -11.16 17.62
C LYS A 1073 31.08 -10.12 17.11
N PHE A 1074 31.57 -9.17 16.31
CA PHE A 1074 30.73 -8.18 15.65
C PHE A 1074 29.72 -8.85 14.73
N LEU A 1075 30.15 -9.79 13.88
CA LEU A 1075 29.28 -10.54 12.97
C LEU A 1075 28.30 -11.46 13.74
N ALA A 1076 28.77 -12.16 14.79
CA ALA A 1076 27.92 -13.03 15.59
C ALA A 1076 26.80 -12.26 16.35
N SER A 1077 27.04 -11.00 16.73
CA SER A 1077 26.06 -10.15 17.45
C SER A 1077 24.79 -9.80 16.65
N VAL A 1078 24.80 -10.08 15.34
CA VAL A 1078 23.71 -9.82 14.39
C VAL A 1078 23.23 -11.11 13.72
N GLU A 1079 23.45 -12.26 14.38
CA GLU A 1079 23.03 -13.60 13.92
C GLU A 1079 23.72 -14.08 12.63
N PHE A 1080 24.97 -13.67 12.36
CA PHE A 1080 25.80 -14.36 11.36
C PHE A 1080 26.41 -15.63 11.97
N PRO A 1081 26.20 -16.82 11.38
CA PRO A 1081 27.16 -17.90 11.53
C PRO A 1081 28.44 -17.53 10.76
N VAL A 1082 29.54 -17.29 11.48
CA VAL A 1082 30.86 -17.11 10.85
C VAL A 1082 31.32 -18.47 10.32
N GLY A 1083 31.05 -18.70 9.03
CA GLY A 1083 31.66 -19.80 8.27
C GLY A 1083 33.16 -19.54 8.19
N GLY A 1084 33.95 -20.27 8.98
CA GLY A 1084 35.41 -20.14 8.94
C GLY A 1084 35.94 -20.64 7.62
N ILE A 1085 36.43 -19.75 6.77
CA ILE A 1085 37.65 -19.98 6.00
C ILE A 1085 38.42 -18.66 6.10
N VAL A 1086 39.53 -18.69 6.83
CA VAL A 1086 40.59 -17.69 6.71
C VAL A 1086 41.74 -18.37 5.99
N PRO A 1087 41.80 -18.33 4.64
CA PRO A 1087 42.94 -18.79 3.86
C PRO A 1087 44.23 -18.12 4.29
N VAL A 1088 45.00 -18.83 5.09
CA VAL A 1088 46.37 -18.48 5.44
C VAL A 1088 47.31 -19.20 4.48
N SER A 1089 48.47 -18.61 4.17
CA SER A 1089 49.56 -19.42 3.64
C SER A 1089 49.99 -20.43 4.71
N ALA A 1090 50.63 -21.53 4.28
CA ALA A 1090 51.29 -22.46 5.19
C ALA A 1090 52.20 -21.73 6.18
#